data_AF-A0A7C9H283-F1
#
_entry.id   AF-A0A7C9H283-F1
#
_cell.length_a   1.000
_cell.length_b   1.000
_cell.length_c   1.000
_cell.angle_alpha   90.00
_cell.angle_beta   90.00
_cell.angle_gamma   90.00
#
_symmetry.space_group_name_H-M   'P 1'
#
loop_
_entity.id
_entity.type
_entity.pdbx_description
1 polymer ?
#
loop_
_entity_poly.entity_id
_entity_poly.type
_entity_poly.pdbx_seq_one_letter_code
_entity_poly.pdbx_strand_id
1 'polypeptide(L)'
;MRKIKLILLFCAVFLSILLLTGDKDRIQADDDDSNFTNLVVFARFAGETEFINDVYEGSSVRKITDNSYNAGSYSVGDYYKCVSDNKLRMRSVYLYDNGGSIVLSHPRGYYAEYSDINTIGYKDASERASRMYELRQEWSEAVNNAISSGNKISDYNNTVYYDYGVLDKDNNGTIDSITIIYKNNGSGNISVSWSSPLWNYTDYVNNISVNTGKKTINSYKYVQITNSYCKPDGDTNGYLFKDGDDQVFVSIATAVHEMGHIMGLKDLYNSKNASPVYFMSVMAKHISPVPQFMSLKEKEVLGWADENDIKTILSEGEYSLKALGTSGTDNITGYKMDIPEKGKTLYLEYRNFEDNGNKYDSQYKQMFKINGNRVDKIPLKSGLVCYLIDSDTKFPSNMYFSSPKWNYEVLGGQYNTKADAALGIGEDIWIYGDIYISVNSIENNILTFEIKGGIPEHIHSGGEATCVNRAVCEVCHEEYGELNKDNHKLQHVEAKAATVTQEGNTEYYYCSLCLKYFADSNASKQIDKDSVVTSKLTPEIIAGDKCIIDKNSDKAITFKSNAAFSDFVKVELDGRELVKDKDYTVKAGSIIVTLNPDLIKNLSTGEHVIGIASSSGTASAHFTVKEPETEPETEPETKPETKPETEPETKPETKPETEAVTEPETETVTESSRKTESETEDIKETESSKETESIKESDSESSKATKTEMESTKESETETETISQIESETTSQYTFDENETNASSINTGDRNHGKLWLVIAIIALAGCIAAAVMYVVSKRK
;
A
#
# COMPACT_ATOMS: atom_id res chain seq x y z
N MET A 1 14.39 44.93 -44.66
CA MET A 1 15.28 44.98 -43.48
C MET A 1 14.70 45.72 -42.27
N ARG A 2 14.48 47.05 -42.26
CA ARG A 2 14.14 47.82 -41.02
C ARG A 2 12.92 47.28 -40.24
N LYS A 3 11.82 46.90 -40.91
CA LYS A 3 10.65 46.24 -40.27
C LYS A 3 10.94 44.84 -39.70
N ILE A 4 11.86 44.08 -40.30
CA ILE A 4 12.24 42.73 -39.83
C ILE A 4 13.03 42.81 -38.52
N LYS A 5 13.95 43.80 -38.39
CA LYS A 5 14.62 44.05 -37.10
C LYS A 5 13.63 44.48 -36.00
N LEU A 6 12.58 45.23 -36.35
CA LEU A 6 11.55 45.63 -35.36
C LEU A 6 10.72 44.43 -34.89
N ILE A 7 10.31 43.53 -35.80
CA ILE A 7 9.58 42.30 -35.46
C ILE A 7 10.48 41.36 -34.63
N LEU A 8 11.74 41.16 -35.02
CA LEU A 8 12.68 40.35 -34.23
C LEU A 8 12.94 40.94 -32.83
N LEU A 9 13.00 42.26 -32.69
CA LEU A 9 13.10 42.91 -31.37
C LEU A 9 11.82 42.69 -30.55
N PHE A 10 10.64 42.81 -31.17
CA PHE A 10 9.37 42.55 -30.49
C PHE A 10 9.24 41.08 -30.07
N CYS A 11 9.63 40.13 -30.92
CA CYS A 11 9.69 38.71 -30.57
C CYS A 11 10.71 38.42 -29.47
N ALA A 12 11.90 39.05 -29.49
CA ALA A 12 12.89 38.89 -28.43
C ALA A 12 12.37 39.42 -27.07
N VAL A 13 11.72 40.59 -27.07
CA VAL A 13 11.08 41.14 -25.86
C VAL A 13 9.93 40.25 -25.39
N PHE A 14 9.04 39.83 -26.28
CA PHE A 14 7.89 38.97 -25.93
C PHE A 14 8.33 37.57 -25.45
N LEU A 15 9.41 37.01 -26.02
CA LEU A 15 10.01 35.76 -25.54
C LEU A 15 10.72 35.96 -24.19
N SER A 16 11.38 37.10 -23.96
CA SER A 16 11.93 37.42 -22.64
C SER A 16 10.85 37.66 -21.57
N ILE A 17 9.67 38.14 -21.97
CA ILE A 17 8.50 38.24 -21.10
C ILE A 17 7.94 36.84 -20.81
N LEU A 18 7.79 35.96 -21.81
CA LEU A 18 7.43 34.55 -21.55
C LEU A 18 8.47 33.80 -20.71
N LEU A 19 9.76 34.16 -20.77
CA LEU A 19 10.81 33.63 -19.89
C LEU A 19 10.86 34.31 -18.49
N LEU A 20 9.99 35.31 -18.27
CA LEU A 20 9.74 35.95 -16.98
C LEU A 20 8.33 35.63 -16.42
N THR A 21 7.44 35.04 -17.22
CA THR A 21 6.08 34.60 -16.80
C THR A 21 5.78 33.14 -17.13
N GLY A 22 6.80 32.34 -17.42
CA GLY A 22 6.73 30.87 -17.34
C GLY A 22 7.11 30.45 -15.93
N ASP A 23 6.31 29.59 -15.30
CA ASP A 23 6.48 29.19 -13.91
C ASP A 23 7.87 28.64 -13.61
N LYS A 24 8.68 29.42 -12.89
CA LYS A 24 9.97 28.95 -12.35
C LYS A 24 9.77 27.98 -11.18
N ASP A 25 8.57 27.98 -10.63
CA ASP A 25 8.09 27.13 -9.54
C ASP A 25 7.90 25.66 -9.98
N ARG A 26 8.07 25.31 -11.26
CA ARG A 26 7.95 23.95 -11.81
C ARG A 26 9.29 23.25 -12.06
N ILE A 27 10.17 23.36 -11.06
CA ILE A 27 11.41 22.59 -10.89
C ILE A 27 11.53 22.42 -9.36
N GLN A 28 11.56 21.24 -8.73
CA GLN A 28 11.97 19.89 -9.15
C GLN A 28 11.13 18.79 -8.46
N ALA A 29 9.88 18.57 -8.89
CA ALA A 29 8.96 17.64 -8.20
C ALA A 29 9.07 16.16 -8.65
N ASP A 30 9.65 15.88 -9.81
CA ASP A 30 9.61 14.55 -10.44
C ASP A 30 10.59 13.51 -9.83
N ASP A 31 11.52 13.93 -8.96
CA ASP A 31 12.49 13.06 -8.27
C ASP A 31 12.01 12.60 -6.86
N ASP A 32 10.74 12.78 -6.51
CA ASP A 32 10.23 12.48 -5.16
C ASP A 32 9.77 11.02 -4.97
N ASP A 33 10.63 10.19 -4.35
CA ASP A 33 10.34 8.78 -4.03
C ASP A 33 9.44 8.57 -2.79
N SER A 34 9.08 9.65 -2.07
CA SER A 34 8.31 9.59 -0.83
C SER A 34 6.86 9.16 -1.04
N ASN A 35 6.38 8.28 -0.15
CA ASN A 35 5.00 7.80 -0.09
C ASN A 35 4.28 8.24 1.21
N PHE A 36 4.83 9.19 1.94
CA PHE A 36 4.21 9.84 3.10
C PHE A 36 4.78 11.26 3.27
N THR A 37 3.92 12.23 3.60
CA THR A 37 4.32 13.64 3.77
C THR A 37 4.01 14.17 5.16
N ASN A 38 4.95 14.89 5.76
CA ASN A 38 4.75 15.59 7.02
C ASN A 38 4.74 17.10 6.80
N LEU A 39 3.61 17.75 7.05
CA LEU A 39 3.49 19.20 6.95
C LEU A 39 4.01 19.87 8.23
N VAL A 40 5.23 20.41 8.17
CA VAL A 40 5.81 21.17 9.28
C VAL A 40 5.33 22.61 9.23
N VAL A 41 4.76 23.08 10.33
CA VAL A 41 4.32 24.47 10.53
C VAL A 41 5.02 25.03 11.76
N PHE A 42 5.70 26.16 11.62
CA PHE A 42 6.28 26.88 12.75
C PHE A 42 5.28 27.88 13.32
N ALA A 43 5.12 27.89 14.64
CA ALA A 43 4.14 28.73 15.34
C ALA A 43 4.76 29.50 16.52
N ARG A 44 4.27 30.72 16.77
CA ARG A 44 4.64 31.56 17.91
C ARG A 44 3.42 32.26 18.51
N PHE A 45 3.50 32.57 19.80
CA PHE A 45 2.38 33.15 20.53
C PHE A 45 2.30 34.68 20.38
N ALA A 46 1.15 35.27 20.71
CA ALA A 46 0.99 36.72 20.62
C ALA A 46 2.03 37.47 21.47
N GLY A 47 2.66 38.48 20.88
CA GLY A 47 3.74 39.26 21.49
C GLY A 47 5.14 38.64 21.36
N GLU A 48 5.28 37.38 20.92
CA GLU A 48 6.58 36.78 20.67
C GLU A 48 7.16 37.25 19.32
N THR A 49 8.48 37.53 19.31
CA THR A 49 9.22 37.81 18.07
C THR A 49 9.26 36.57 17.17
N GLU A 50 9.52 36.78 15.88
CA GLU A 50 9.89 35.71 14.95
C GLU A 50 11.06 34.86 15.49
N PHE A 51 11.21 33.61 15.03
CA PHE A 51 12.29 32.72 15.45
C PHE A 51 12.82 31.77 14.36
N ILE A 52 12.10 31.53 13.26
CA ILE A 52 12.50 30.49 12.29
C ILE A 52 13.84 30.80 11.57
N ASN A 53 14.26 32.06 11.63
CA ASN A 53 15.51 32.58 11.08
C ASN A 53 16.58 32.87 12.17
N ASP A 54 16.29 32.62 13.45
CA ASP A 54 17.28 32.75 14.53
C ASP A 54 18.39 31.70 14.31
N VAL A 55 19.65 32.10 14.53
CA VAL A 55 20.83 31.30 14.16
C VAL A 55 21.52 30.74 15.40
N TYR A 56 21.64 29.42 15.46
CA TYR A 56 22.33 28.66 16.50
C TYR A 56 23.40 27.79 15.85
N GLU A 57 24.63 27.83 16.36
CA GLU A 57 25.78 27.09 15.80
C GLU A 57 25.98 27.28 14.28
N GLY A 58 25.72 28.49 13.79
CA GLY A 58 25.80 28.85 12.37
C GLY A 58 24.60 28.43 11.50
N SER A 59 23.65 27.67 12.05
CA SER A 59 22.44 27.21 11.34
C SER A 59 21.19 27.96 11.80
N SER A 60 20.35 28.42 10.85
CA SER A 60 19.03 28.96 11.18
C SER A 60 18.08 27.87 11.66
N VAL A 61 17.18 28.15 12.62
CA VAL A 61 16.17 27.20 13.16
C VAL A 61 15.52 26.34 12.07
N ARG A 62 15.00 26.94 10.98
CA ARG A 62 14.40 26.20 9.85
C ARG A 62 15.30 25.13 9.22
N LYS A 63 16.63 25.33 9.18
CA LYS A 63 17.60 24.34 8.69
C LYS A 63 17.94 23.30 9.77
N ILE A 64 17.99 23.69 11.05
CA ILE A 64 18.13 22.72 12.15
C ILE A 64 16.94 21.75 12.14
N THR A 65 15.71 22.24 11.92
CA THR A 65 14.52 21.41 11.71
C THR A 65 14.64 20.54 10.46
N ASP A 66 15.04 21.08 9.31
CA ASP A 66 15.24 20.29 8.08
C ASP A 66 16.27 19.17 8.24
N ASN A 67 17.37 19.42 8.95
CA ASN A 67 18.33 18.36 9.31
C ASN A 67 17.66 17.29 10.20
N SER A 68 16.87 17.72 11.19
CA SER A 68 16.20 16.82 12.14
C SER A 68 15.09 15.97 11.53
N TYR A 69 14.44 16.42 10.44
CA TYR A 69 13.29 15.73 9.82
C TYR A 69 13.60 15.10 8.46
N ASN A 70 14.45 15.74 7.64
CA ASN A 70 14.81 15.29 6.28
C ASN A 70 16.30 14.90 6.19
N ALA A 71 17.20 15.89 6.34
CA ALA A 71 18.51 15.91 5.68
C ALA A 71 19.71 15.45 6.54
N GLY A 72 19.54 15.32 7.86
CA GLY A 72 20.58 14.85 8.77
C GLY A 72 20.84 13.36 8.65
N SER A 73 22.07 12.93 8.96
CA SER A 73 22.45 11.50 9.02
C SER A 73 21.61 10.71 10.03
N TYR A 74 21.01 11.41 10.99
CA TYR A 74 19.94 10.94 11.87
C TYR A 74 18.76 11.92 11.75
N SER A 75 17.68 11.48 11.11
CA SER A 75 16.47 12.30 10.91
C SER A 75 15.21 11.47 11.12
N VAL A 76 14.07 12.12 11.38
CA VAL A 76 12.77 11.42 11.52
C VAL A 76 12.46 10.61 10.24
N GLY A 77 12.63 11.20 9.06
CA GLY A 77 12.38 10.52 7.79
C GLY A 77 13.29 9.30 7.55
N ASP A 78 14.58 9.42 7.89
CA ASP A 78 15.55 8.32 7.78
C ASP A 78 15.32 7.23 8.83
N TYR A 79 14.91 7.56 10.06
CA TYR A 79 14.49 6.57 11.07
C TYR A 79 13.35 5.71 10.51
N TYR A 80 12.28 6.33 9.99
CA TYR A 80 11.14 5.60 9.44
C TYR A 80 11.46 4.81 8.18
N LYS A 81 12.32 5.34 7.30
CA LYS A 81 12.88 4.59 6.16
C LYS A 81 13.66 3.36 6.61
N CYS A 82 14.33 3.43 7.77
CA CYS A 82 15.12 2.35 8.32
C CYS A 82 14.29 1.29 9.09
N VAL A 83 13.37 1.69 9.98
CA VAL A 83 12.57 0.70 10.74
C VAL A 83 11.56 -0.06 9.88
N SER A 84 11.11 0.53 8.77
CA SER A 84 10.12 -0.06 7.85
C SER A 84 10.72 -0.88 6.71
N ASP A 85 12.04 -1.07 6.67
CA ASP A 85 12.78 -1.61 5.51
C ASP A 85 12.37 -0.94 4.19
N ASN A 86 12.51 0.39 4.14
CA ASN A 86 12.20 1.24 2.99
C ASN A 86 10.72 1.25 2.53
N LYS A 87 9.81 0.52 3.21
CA LYS A 87 8.36 0.48 2.90
C LYS A 87 7.71 1.85 3.13
N LEU A 88 8.09 2.56 4.20
CA LEU A 88 7.70 3.96 4.47
C LEU A 88 8.86 4.91 4.14
N ARG A 89 8.63 5.88 3.25
CA ARG A 89 9.60 6.92 2.85
C ARG A 89 8.93 8.28 3.03
N MET A 90 9.34 9.00 4.07
CA MET A 90 8.74 10.26 4.49
C MET A 90 9.49 11.47 3.92
N ARG A 91 8.75 12.50 3.50
CA ARG A 91 9.28 13.85 3.22
C ARG A 91 8.59 14.87 4.13
N SER A 92 9.36 15.73 4.82
CA SER A 92 8.80 16.90 5.50
C SER A 92 8.83 18.13 4.59
N VAL A 93 7.69 18.82 4.48
CA VAL A 93 7.50 20.07 3.71
C VAL A 93 6.98 21.17 4.62
N TYR A 94 7.18 22.43 4.25
CA TYR A 94 7.03 23.57 5.16
C TYR A 94 5.96 24.56 4.69
N LEU A 95 5.05 24.93 5.58
CA LEU A 95 4.17 26.08 5.41
C LEU A 95 4.72 27.27 6.22
N TYR A 96 4.91 28.40 5.54
CA TYR A 96 5.30 29.68 6.14
C TYR A 96 4.19 30.71 5.92
N ASP A 97 3.87 31.51 6.94
CA ASP A 97 2.97 32.65 6.74
C ASP A 97 3.80 33.88 6.32
N ASN A 98 3.64 34.32 5.06
CA ASN A 98 4.39 35.44 4.49
C ASN A 98 5.93 35.31 4.65
N GLY A 99 6.45 34.08 4.73
CA GLY A 99 7.87 33.77 4.97
C GLY A 99 8.30 33.75 6.45
N GLY A 100 7.37 33.83 7.40
CA GLY A 100 7.58 33.70 8.84
C GLY A 100 6.83 32.49 9.45
N SER A 101 6.80 32.44 10.79
CA SER A 101 5.94 31.52 11.54
C SER A 101 4.51 32.05 11.67
N ILE A 102 3.52 31.16 11.77
CA ILE A 102 2.14 31.54 12.09
C ILE A 102 2.09 32.16 13.49
N VAL A 103 1.17 33.11 13.69
CA VAL A 103 1.00 33.83 14.97
C VAL A 103 -0.34 33.45 15.58
N LEU A 104 -0.28 32.89 16.79
CA LEU A 104 -1.47 32.54 17.58
C LEU A 104 -2.01 33.80 18.28
N SER A 105 -3.31 33.88 18.55
CA SER A 105 -3.96 35.11 19.01
C SER A 105 -3.74 35.39 20.50
N HIS A 106 -3.56 34.34 21.31
CA HIS A 106 -3.22 34.45 22.73
C HIS A 106 -1.71 34.37 23.00
N PRO A 107 -1.21 35.04 24.05
CA PRO A 107 0.19 34.93 24.51
C PRO A 107 0.42 33.60 25.24
N ARG A 108 1.64 33.07 25.19
CA ARG A 108 1.99 31.72 25.71
C ARG A 108 1.46 31.41 27.11
N GLY A 109 1.58 32.38 28.03
CA GLY A 109 1.15 32.23 29.43
C GLY A 109 -0.33 31.83 29.60
N TYR A 110 -1.20 32.18 28.66
CA TYR A 110 -2.63 31.82 28.65
C TYR A 110 -2.87 30.30 28.58
N TYR A 111 -1.97 29.59 27.91
CA TYR A 111 -1.99 28.13 27.75
C TYR A 111 -1.11 27.40 28.77
N ALA A 112 -0.56 28.12 29.75
CA ALA A 112 0.28 27.59 30.81
C ALA A 112 -0.37 27.76 32.19
N GLU A 113 0.25 27.19 33.21
CA GLU A 113 -0.30 27.15 34.58
C GLU A 113 -0.32 28.54 35.22
N TYR A 114 -1.42 28.85 35.90
CA TYR A 114 -1.51 30.06 36.72
C TYR A 114 -0.44 30.05 37.82
N SER A 115 0.24 31.17 37.99
CA SER A 115 1.16 31.41 39.12
C SER A 115 1.30 32.90 39.39
N ASP A 116 1.97 33.26 40.49
CA ASP A 116 2.26 34.67 40.83
C ASP A 116 3.06 35.41 39.74
N ILE A 117 3.77 34.66 38.88
CA ILE A 117 4.51 35.18 37.71
C ILE A 117 3.76 35.02 36.38
N ASN A 118 2.80 34.10 36.30
CA ASN A 118 1.92 33.89 35.13
C ASN A 118 0.44 34.07 35.51
N THR A 119 0.05 35.32 35.76
CA THR A 119 -1.30 35.66 36.27
C THR A 119 -2.43 35.50 35.23
N ILE A 120 -2.09 35.18 33.97
CA ILE A 120 -3.03 34.93 32.88
C ILE A 120 -3.26 33.44 32.59
N GLY A 121 -2.56 32.54 33.28
CA GLY A 121 -2.64 31.09 33.07
C GLY A 121 -3.93 30.46 33.57
N TYR A 122 -4.12 29.18 33.22
CA TYR A 122 -5.25 28.38 33.69
C TYR A 122 -5.07 27.96 35.15
N LYS A 123 -6.17 27.97 35.91
CA LYS A 123 -6.18 27.76 37.37
C LYS A 123 -6.57 26.34 37.80
N ASP A 124 -7.26 25.61 36.93
CA ASP A 124 -7.78 24.28 37.19
C ASP A 124 -7.86 23.42 35.93
N ALA A 125 -8.26 22.16 36.09
CA ALA A 125 -8.34 21.17 35.01
C ALA A 125 -9.43 21.47 33.96
N SER A 126 -10.46 22.26 34.29
CA SER A 126 -11.53 22.67 33.39
C SER A 126 -11.09 23.85 32.51
N GLU A 127 -10.46 24.87 33.11
CA GLU A 127 -9.76 25.92 32.35
C GLU A 127 -8.68 25.27 31.45
N ARG A 128 -7.85 24.35 31.97
CA ARG A 128 -6.82 23.60 31.22
C ARG A 128 -7.38 22.88 29.98
N ALA A 129 -8.47 22.11 30.15
CA ALA A 129 -9.11 21.40 29.04
C ALA A 129 -9.67 22.36 27.98
N SER A 130 -10.21 23.49 28.43
CA SER A 130 -10.70 24.56 27.54
C SER A 130 -9.55 25.19 26.74
N ARG A 131 -8.43 25.52 27.41
CA ARG A 131 -7.19 26.00 26.77
C ARG A 131 -6.62 25.01 25.74
N MET A 132 -6.72 23.71 26.00
CA MET A 132 -6.27 22.68 25.06
C MET A 132 -7.19 22.57 23.83
N TYR A 133 -8.48 22.90 23.94
CA TYR A 133 -9.36 23.02 22.77
C TYR A 133 -9.12 24.32 22.00
N GLU A 134 -9.03 25.46 22.71
CA GLU A 134 -8.78 26.78 22.13
C GLU A 134 -7.46 26.83 21.35
N LEU A 135 -6.37 26.30 21.91
CA LEU A 135 -5.06 26.22 21.23
C LEU A 135 -5.14 25.49 19.89
N ARG A 136 -5.89 24.37 19.87
CA ARG A 136 -6.07 23.53 18.67
C ARG A 136 -6.89 24.22 17.60
N GLN A 137 -7.88 25.03 17.97
CA GLN A 137 -8.58 25.87 17.00
C GLN A 137 -7.70 27.01 16.50
N GLU A 138 -6.97 27.71 17.36
CA GLU A 138 -6.15 28.86 16.93
C GLU A 138 -5.03 28.51 15.96
N TRP A 139 -4.27 27.42 16.16
CA TRP A 139 -3.26 27.04 15.17
C TRP A 139 -3.88 26.47 13.89
N SER A 140 -5.05 25.82 13.98
CA SER A 140 -5.79 25.33 12.80
C SER A 140 -6.34 26.48 11.96
N GLU A 141 -6.96 27.48 12.59
CA GLU A 141 -7.44 28.71 11.95
C GLU A 141 -6.28 29.48 11.32
N ALA A 142 -5.14 29.62 12.02
CA ALA A 142 -3.97 30.28 11.47
C ALA A 142 -3.39 29.55 10.24
N VAL A 143 -3.35 28.21 10.23
CA VAL A 143 -2.98 27.42 9.04
C VAL A 143 -3.99 27.60 7.91
N ASN A 144 -5.29 27.49 8.18
CA ASN A 144 -6.34 27.71 7.19
C ASN A 144 -6.27 29.12 6.59
N ASN A 145 -5.99 30.14 7.41
CA ASN A 145 -5.83 31.53 6.97
C ASN A 145 -4.58 31.73 6.12
N ALA A 146 -3.46 31.09 6.47
CA ALA A 146 -2.24 31.12 5.65
C ALA A 146 -2.48 30.47 4.27
N ILE A 147 -3.09 29.29 4.25
CA ILE A 147 -3.44 28.55 3.01
C ILE A 147 -4.42 29.36 2.15
N SER A 148 -5.46 29.94 2.77
CA SER A 148 -6.47 30.78 2.09
C SER A 148 -5.91 32.11 1.58
N SER A 149 -4.85 32.62 2.19
CA SER A 149 -4.09 33.78 1.71
C SER A 149 -3.15 33.46 0.54
N GLY A 150 -3.03 32.18 0.17
CA GLY A 150 -2.19 31.72 -0.94
C GLY A 150 -0.73 31.41 -0.58
N ASN A 151 -0.40 31.30 0.71
CA ASN A 151 0.94 30.89 1.15
C ASN A 151 1.20 29.42 0.72
N LYS A 152 2.15 29.20 -0.19
CA LYS A 152 2.48 27.87 -0.71
C LYS A 152 3.23 27.02 0.34
N ILE A 153 3.10 25.69 0.23
CA ILE A 153 4.04 24.76 0.86
C ILE A 153 5.35 24.69 0.06
N SER A 154 6.46 24.52 0.77
CA SER A 154 7.82 24.74 0.25
C SER A 154 8.87 23.83 0.90
N ASP A 155 10.10 23.90 0.43
CA ASP A 155 11.29 23.41 1.14
C ASP A 155 11.73 24.39 2.25
N TYR A 156 12.62 23.95 3.15
CA TYR A 156 12.94 24.67 4.40
C TYR A 156 13.50 26.09 4.23
N ASN A 157 13.99 26.42 3.02
CA ASN A 157 14.57 27.73 2.70
C ASN A 157 13.62 28.62 1.88
N ASN A 158 12.45 28.10 1.47
CA ASN A 158 11.43 28.74 0.66
C ASN A 158 11.90 29.08 -0.78
N THR A 159 12.52 28.12 -1.49
CA THR A 159 12.91 28.27 -2.91
C THR A 159 12.31 27.22 -3.84
N VAL A 160 11.94 26.03 -3.35
CA VAL A 160 11.20 25.00 -4.09
C VAL A 160 9.79 24.91 -3.54
N TYR A 161 8.79 24.90 -4.42
CA TYR A 161 7.37 24.89 -4.06
C TYR A 161 6.68 23.59 -4.47
N TYR A 162 5.66 23.18 -3.72
CA TYR A 162 4.89 21.97 -3.98
C TYR A 162 3.39 22.26 -4.12
N ASP A 163 2.68 21.49 -4.95
CA ASP A 163 1.22 21.48 -4.99
C ASP A 163 0.67 20.80 -3.73
N TYR A 164 -0.39 21.33 -3.09
CA TYR A 164 -0.99 20.73 -1.88
C TYR A 164 -1.41 19.26 -2.02
N GLY A 165 -1.56 18.76 -3.25
CA GLY A 165 -1.81 17.34 -3.52
C GLY A 165 -0.68 16.39 -3.10
N VAL A 166 0.49 16.89 -2.68
CA VAL A 166 1.54 16.04 -2.08
C VAL A 166 1.28 15.69 -0.61
N LEU A 167 0.34 16.36 0.07
CA LEU A 167 0.06 16.20 1.50
C LEU A 167 -0.74 14.93 1.85
N ASP A 168 -1.21 14.21 0.85
CA ASP A 168 -2.11 13.04 0.93
C ASP A 168 -1.60 11.99 -0.07
N LYS A 169 -0.55 11.25 0.33
CA LYS A 169 0.25 10.39 -0.57
C LYS A 169 -0.41 9.06 -0.86
N ASP A 170 -1.18 8.51 0.07
CA ASP A 170 -1.99 7.30 -0.16
C ASP A 170 -3.32 7.61 -0.90
N ASN A 171 -3.65 8.90 -1.04
CA ASN A 171 -4.85 9.45 -1.67
C ASN A 171 -6.17 9.15 -0.89
N ASN A 172 -6.11 8.82 0.40
CA ASN A 172 -7.29 8.52 1.22
C ASN A 172 -8.22 9.73 1.45
N GLY A 173 -7.75 10.97 1.26
CA GLY A 173 -8.52 12.21 1.49
C GLY A 173 -8.14 12.98 2.76
N THR A 174 -7.14 12.50 3.48
CA THR A 174 -6.61 13.07 4.73
C THR A 174 -5.18 13.55 4.50
N ILE A 175 -4.75 14.58 5.23
CA ILE A 175 -3.35 14.96 5.29
C ILE A 175 -2.59 13.88 6.09
N ASP A 176 -1.58 13.28 5.45
CA ASP A 176 -0.73 12.20 5.96
C ASP A 176 -0.25 12.46 7.40
N SER A 177 0.36 13.63 7.65
CA SER A 177 0.75 14.14 8.96
C SER A 177 0.94 15.66 8.97
N ILE A 178 0.73 16.28 10.13
CA ILE A 178 1.08 17.68 10.42
C ILE A 178 1.99 17.71 11.67
N THR A 179 3.05 18.51 11.65
CA THR A 179 3.87 18.81 12.84
C THR A 179 3.80 20.31 13.15
N ILE A 180 3.25 20.68 14.30
CA ILE A 180 3.25 22.06 14.81
C ILE A 180 4.47 22.23 15.72
N ILE A 181 5.41 23.08 15.31
CA ILE A 181 6.63 23.41 16.06
C ILE A 181 6.48 24.78 16.71
N TYR A 182 6.33 24.83 18.03
CA TYR A 182 6.32 26.09 18.76
C TYR A 182 7.71 26.68 18.93
N LYS A 183 7.79 28.02 18.95
CA LYS A 183 8.94 28.76 19.50
C LYS A 183 9.24 28.25 20.92
N ASN A 184 10.51 28.17 21.30
CA ASN A 184 10.90 27.79 22.66
C ASN A 184 10.66 28.92 23.68
N ASN A 185 10.30 28.59 24.92
CA ASN A 185 10.35 29.53 26.04
C ASN A 185 11.78 29.70 26.55
N GLY A 186 12.61 30.44 25.80
CA GLY A 186 13.99 30.77 26.19
C GLY A 186 14.15 31.62 27.45
N SER A 187 13.07 31.92 28.18
CA SER A 187 13.10 32.65 29.46
C SER A 187 12.98 31.75 30.70
N GLY A 188 12.54 30.49 30.55
CA GLY A 188 12.28 29.56 31.68
C GLY A 188 11.11 29.95 32.61
N ASN A 189 10.66 31.21 32.62
CA ASN A 189 9.72 31.78 33.60
C ASN A 189 8.26 31.29 33.50
N ILE A 190 7.98 30.28 32.68
CA ILE A 190 6.64 29.72 32.50
C ILE A 190 6.80 28.19 32.51
N SER A 191 6.31 27.56 33.57
CA SER A 191 6.29 26.11 33.73
C SER A 191 5.29 25.47 32.76
N VAL A 192 5.62 24.26 32.31
CA VAL A 192 4.80 23.42 31.42
C VAL A 192 4.80 22.01 32.01
N SER A 193 3.77 21.67 32.79
CA SER A 193 3.62 20.30 33.32
C SER A 193 3.22 19.32 32.21
N TRP A 194 3.36 18.01 32.48
CA TRP A 194 2.93 16.94 31.57
C TRP A 194 1.46 17.07 31.12
N SER A 195 0.59 17.68 31.93
CA SER A 195 -0.82 17.88 31.59
C SER A 195 -1.12 19.16 30.80
N SER A 196 -0.10 19.98 30.53
CA SER A 196 -0.26 21.31 29.95
C SER A 196 -0.64 21.26 28.46
N PRO A 197 -1.51 22.16 27.97
CA PRO A 197 -1.74 22.37 26.54
C PRO A 197 -0.46 22.62 25.72
N LEU A 198 0.63 23.07 26.35
CA LEU A 198 1.93 23.33 25.72
C LEU A 198 2.91 22.15 25.76
N TRP A 199 2.52 21.00 26.32
CA TRP A 199 3.34 19.79 26.33
C TRP A 199 3.52 19.20 24.91
N ASN A 200 4.48 18.29 24.72
CA ASN A 200 4.68 17.59 23.44
C ASN A 200 3.77 16.35 23.40
N TYR A 201 2.88 16.26 22.41
CA TYR A 201 1.95 15.13 22.27
C TYR A 201 1.40 15.00 20.84
N THR A 202 0.76 13.86 20.56
CA THR A 202 0.05 13.56 19.31
C THR A 202 -1.46 13.53 19.55
N ASP A 203 -2.23 14.15 18.67
CA ASP A 203 -3.68 14.27 18.80
C ASP A 203 -4.41 14.32 17.44
N TYR A 204 -5.74 14.22 17.49
CA TYR A 204 -6.60 13.84 16.38
C TYR A 204 -7.68 14.90 16.13
N VAL A 205 -7.44 15.84 15.21
CA VAL A 205 -8.38 16.93 14.87
C VAL A 205 -8.57 17.14 13.36
N ASN A 206 -9.82 17.35 12.98
CA ASN A 206 -10.26 17.61 11.60
C ASN A 206 -10.69 19.08 11.45
N ASN A 207 -9.72 19.99 11.62
CA ASN A 207 -9.93 21.43 11.67
C ASN A 207 -9.26 22.17 10.49
N ILE A 208 -8.26 21.59 9.83
CA ILE A 208 -7.64 22.16 8.63
C ILE A 208 -8.24 21.52 7.38
N SER A 209 -8.57 22.32 6.38
CA SER A 209 -9.17 21.85 5.12
C SER A 209 -8.49 22.52 3.92
N VAL A 210 -7.96 21.71 3.01
CA VAL A 210 -7.06 22.16 1.93
C VAL A 210 -7.61 21.73 0.58
N ASN A 211 -7.89 22.70 -0.29
CA ASN A 211 -8.35 22.43 -1.65
C ASN A 211 -7.14 22.20 -2.58
N THR A 212 -6.96 20.96 -3.03
CA THR A 212 -5.88 20.56 -3.96
C THR A 212 -6.15 20.92 -5.42
N GLY A 213 -7.25 21.62 -5.72
CA GLY A 213 -7.78 21.86 -7.06
C GLY A 213 -8.47 20.65 -7.71
N LYS A 214 -8.24 19.43 -7.18
CA LYS A 214 -8.89 18.18 -7.61
C LYS A 214 -9.90 17.66 -6.59
N LYS A 215 -9.53 17.70 -5.30
CA LYS A 215 -10.34 17.34 -4.15
C LYS A 215 -9.99 18.21 -2.94
N THR A 216 -10.90 18.32 -1.99
CA THR A 216 -10.55 18.76 -0.64
C THR A 216 -9.92 17.61 0.13
N ILE A 217 -8.82 17.88 0.83
CA ILE A 217 -8.23 17.01 1.85
C ILE A 217 -8.31 17.71 3.19
N ASN A 218 -8.36 16.97 4.29
CA ASN A 218 -8.49 17.57 5.64
C ASN A 218 -7.45 17.01 6.60
N SER A 219 -7.16 17.72 7.70
CA SER A 219 -6.35 17.15 8.77
C SER A 219 -7.07 15.98 9.45
N TYR A 220 -6.29 15.07 10.04
CA TYR A 220 -6.80 14.20 11.09
C TYR A 220 -5.76 14.05 12.19
N LYS A 221 -4.50 13.72 11.85
CA LYS A 221 -3.44 13.46 12.82
C LYS A 221 -2.42 14.61 12.87
N TYR A 222 -2.00 15.04 14.06
CA TYR A 222 -0.90 16.00 14.19
C TYR A 222 -0.01 15.73 15.41
N VAL A 223 1.26 16.09 15.28
CA VAL A 223 2.25 16.16 16.36
C VAL A 223 2.41 17.59 16.83
N GLN A 224 2.39 17.82 18.14
CA GLN A 224 2.77 19.08 18.77
C GLN A 224 4.17 18.94 19.40
N ILE A 225 5.10 19.85 19.09
CA ILE A 225 6.44 19.80 19.67
C ILE A 225 7.03 21.20 19.95
N THR A 226 7.72 21.34 21.07
CA THR A 226 8.61 22.47 21.39
C THR A 226 10.05 21.98 21.43
N ASN A 227 10.92 22.58 20.60
CA ASN A 227 12.33 22.20 20.47
C ASN A 227 13.26 23.21 21.16
N SER A 228 14.26 22.73 21.89
CA SER A 228 15.30 23.57 22.50
C SER A 228 16.45 23.82 21.53
N TYR A 229 16.56 25.05 21.02
CA TYR A 229 17.69 25.49 20.20
C TYR A 229 18.80 26.18 21.01
N CYS A 230 18.50 26.55 22.26
CA CYS A 230 19.41 27.20 23.20
C CYS A 230 19.74 26.29 24.38
N LYS A 231 20.98 26.37 24.86
CA LYS A 231 21.47 25.68 26.06
C LYS A 231 20.73 26.13 27.33
N PRO A 232 20.15 25.21 28.13
CA PRO A 232 19.72 25.49 29.50
C PRO A 232 20.89 25.85 30.42
N ASP A 233 20.64 26.67 31.45
CA ASP A 233 21.64 26.92 32.49
C ASP A 233 22.06 25.61 33.17
N GLY A 234 23.37 25.38 33.25
CA GLY A 234 23.95 24.15 33.77
C GLY A 234 24.13 23.00 32.76
N ASP A 235 23.36 22.93 31.65
CA ASP A 235 23.45 21.80 30.70
C ASP A 235 24.79 21.75 29.96
N THR A 236 25.63 20.77 30.27
CA THR A 236 26.91 20.52 29.58
C THR A 236 26.80 19.52 28.44
N ASN A 237 25.65 18.89 28.21
CA ASN A 237 25.56 17.58 27.59
C ASN A 237 24.65 17.45 26.34
N GLY A 238 23.66 18.31 26.08
CA GLY A 238 23.02 18.26 24.75
C GLY A 238 21.68 18.97 24.54
N TYR A 239 21.74 20.24 24.13
CA TYR A 239 20.62 20.99 23.53
C TYR A 239 20.58 20.87 22.00
N LEU A 240 21.75 20.88 21.35
CA LEU A 240 21.94 20.65 19.92
C LEU A 240 23.08 19.65 19.68
N PHE A 241 23.06 19.02 18.51
CA PHE A 241 24.02 18.01 18.10
C PHE A 241 24.49 18.24 16.67
N LYS A 242 25.59 17.58 16.29
CA LYS A 242 26.13 17.54 14.94
C LYS A 242 26.25 16.10 14.47
N ASP A 243 25.95 15.84 13.21
CA ASP A 243 26.21 14.53 12.59
C ASP A 243 27.65 14.44 12.03
N GLY A 244 27.93 13.41 11.23
CA GLY A 244 29.23 13.21 10.60
C GLY A 244 29.59 14.26 9.54
N ASP A 245 28.60 14.99 9.02
CA ASP A 245 28.74 16.03 7.99
C ASP A 245 28.65 17.45 8.61
N ASP A 246 28.90 17.57 9.92
CA ASP A 246 28.82 18.81 10.71
C ASP A 246 27.40 19.45 10.75
N GLN A 247 26.35 18.75 10.29
CA GLN A 247 24.99 19.29 10.22
C GLN A 247 24.36 19.42 11.61
N VAL A 248 23.94 20.63 11.98
CA VAL A 248 23.35 20.92 13.28
C VAL A 248 21.89 20.45 13.35
N PHE A 249 21.53 19.64 14.34
CA PHE A 249 20.18 19.10 14.53
C PHE A 249 19.78 19.04 16.03
N VAL A 250 18.49 18.90 16.32
CA VAL A 250 17.97 18.70 17.69
C VAL A 250 17.84 17.20 18.02
N SER A 251 17.57 16.86 19.29
CA SER A 251 17.10 15.52 19.64
C SER A 251 15.87 15.15 18.80
N ILE A 252 15.93 14.04 18.06
CA ILE A 252 14.80 13.52 17.27
C ILE A 252 13.94 12.53 18.06
N ALA A 253 14.37 12.14 19.27
CA ALA A 253 13.77 11.03 20.01
C ALA A 253 12.28 11.23 20.33
N THR A 254 11.88 12.42 20.78
CA THR A 254 10.46 12.77 20.96
C THR A 254 9.72 12.85 19.64
N ALA A 255 10.31 13.48 18.61
CA ALA A 255 9.66 13.59 17.30
C ALA A 255 9.39 12.23 16.63
N VAL A 256 10.26 11.23 16.86
CA VAL A 256 10.04 9.84 16.46
C VAL A 256 8.99 9.15 17.34
N HIS A 257 9.00 9.35 18.66
CA HIS A 257 7.97 8.80 19.55
C HIS A 257 6.56 9.25 19.14
N GLU A 258 6.35 10.55 18.99
CA GLU A 258 5.07 11.13 18.55
C GLU A 258 4.64 10.66 17.15
N MET A 259 5.59 10.61 16.20
CA MET A 259 5.32 10.04 14.87
C MET A 259 4.95 8.55 14.93
N GLY A 260 5.32 7.81 15.98
CA GLY A 260 4.84 6.45 16.24
C GLY A 260 3.33 6.41 16.47
N HIS A 261 2.79 7.38 17.22
CA HIS A 261 1.35 7.55 17.40
C HIS A 261 0.64 7.94 16.10
N ILE A 262 1.26 8.78 15.24
CA ILE A 262 0.74 9.07 13.89
C ILE A 262 0.57 7.77 13.07
N MET A 263 1.51 6.81 13.20
CA MET A 263 1.39 5.49 12.55
C MET A 263 0.36 4.56 13.22
N GLY A 264 -0.09 4.90 14.44
CA GLY A 264 -1.11 4.16 15.20
C GLY A 264 -0.58 3.39 16.42
N LEU A 265 0.73 3.42 16.67
CA LEU A 265 1.32 2.80 17.87
C LEU A 265 0.87 3.50 19.15
N LYS A 266 0.92 2.78 20.27
CA LYS A 266 0.45 3.23 21.59
C LYS A 266 1.56 3.06 22.62
N ASP A 267 1.43 3.72 23.77
CA ASP A 267 2.45 3.72 24.81
C ASP A 267 2.71 2.33 25.40
N LEU A 268 3.98 1.93 25.44
CA LEU A 268 4.46 0.71 26.09
C LEU A 268 5.00 0.98 27.52
N TYR A 269 4.74 2.19 28.03
CA TYR A 269 4.79 2.55 29.45
C TYR A 269 3.37 2.82 29.98
N ASN A 270 3.20 2.97 31.30
CA ASN A 270 1.91 3.27 31.92
C ASN A 270 1.82 4.70 32.48
N SER A 271 0.62 5.09 32.91
CA SER A 271 0.31 6.38 33.53
C SER A 271 1.16 6.76 34.76
N LYS A 272 1.89 5.82 35.37
CA LYS A 272 2.89 6.06 36.45
C LYS A 272 4.33 6.08 35.94
N ASN A 273 4.52 6.25 34.63
CA ASN A 273 5.80 6.24 33.92
C ASN A 273 6.60 4.91 34.03
N ALA A 274 5.98 3.85 34.56
CA ALA A 274 6.60 2.53 34.64
C ALA A 274 6.48 1.81 33.29
N SER A 275 7.55 1.14 32.84
CA SER A 275 7.52 0.31 31.64
C SER A 275 8.26 -1.01 31.87
N PRO A 276 7.67 -2.15 31.50
CA PRO A 276 8.36 -3.45 31.48
C PRO A 276 9.17 -3.65 30.18
N VAL A 277 9.13 -2.70 29.24
CA VAL A 277 9.83 -2.73 27.94
C VAL A 277 11.02 -1.78 27.94
N TYR A 278 10.82 -0.59 28.51
CA TYR A 278 11.79 0.46 28.72
C TYR A 278 12.65 0.73 27.48
N PHE A 279 13.95 0.44 27.45
CA PHE A 279 14.80 0.75 26.29
C PHE A 279 14.68 -0.21 25.11
N MET A 280 13.87 -1.26 25.16
CA MET A 280 13.73 -2.17 24.02
C MET A 280 12.77 -1.66 22.92
N SER A 281 12.02 -0.57 23.17
CA SER A 281 11.25 0.14 22.12
C SER A 281 11.24 1.65 22.36
N VAL A 282 11.24 2.43 21.27
CA VAL A 282 11.02 3.88 21.32
C VAL A 282 9.64 4.26 21.88
N MET A 283 8.62 3.40 21.73
CA MET A 283 7.27 3.62 22.29
C MET A 283 7.20 3.31 23.80
N ALA A 284 8.30 2.84 24.40
CA ALA A 284 8.46 2.69 25.84
C ALA A 284 9.32 3.83 26.43
N LYS A 285 10.65 3.79 26.22
CA LYS A 285 11.60 4.85 26.59
C LYS A 285 12.80 4.88 25.66
N HIS A 286 13.35 6.06 25.44
CA HIS A 286 14.61 6.26 24.69
C HIS A 286 15.74 6.71 25.62
N ILE A 287 16.96 6.21 25.38
CA ILE A 287 18.17 6.51 26.18
C ILE A 287 19.11 7.54 25.52
N SER A 288 18.74 8.10 24.36
CA SER A 288 19.65 8.92 23.56
C SER A 288 18.87 9.97 22.73
N PRO A 289 19.50 11.10 22.34
CA PRO A 289 18.91 12.07 21.43
C PRO A 289 18.49 11.50 20.07
N VAL A 290 19.08 10.36 19.69
CA VAL A 290 18.66 9.52 18.57
C VAL A 290 18.15 8.19 19.16
N PRO A 291 16.85 7.87 19.02
CA PRO A 291 16.27 6.71 19.66
C PRO A 291 16.73 5.40 18.99
N GLN A 292 16.66 4.33 19.76
CA GLN A 292 16.77 2.96 19.28
C GLN A 292 15.46 2.53 18.56
N PHE A 293 15.45 1.36 17.92
CA PHE A 293 14.28 0.88 17.19
C PHE A 293 13.08 0.54 18.09
N MET A 294 11.87 0.73 17.53
CA MET A 294 10.68 -0.06 17.87
C MET A 294 10.88 -1.56 17.62
N SER A 295 10.15 -2.39 18.36
CA SER A 295 10.20 -3.85 18.26
C SER A 295 9.69 -4.40 16.92
N LEU A 296 9.95 -5.68 16.69
CA LEU A 296 9.41 -6.46 15.59
C LEU A 296 7.87 -6.58 15.66
N LYS A 297 7.27 -6.63 16.85
CA LYS A 297 5.80 -6.62 17.00
C LYS A 297 5.21 -5.30 16.53
N GLU A 298 5.84 -4.18 16.84
CA GLU A 298 5.40 -2.86 16.36
C GLU A 298 5.53 -2.73 14.83
N LYS A 299 6.50 -3.41 14.21
CA LYS A 299 6.65 -3.49 12.75
C LYS A 299 5.60 -4.39 12.10
N GLU A 300 5.28 -5.54 12.70
CA GLU A 300 4.24 -6.46 12.23
C GLU A 300 2.88 -5.74 12.10
N VAL A 301 2.47 -5.03 13.14
CA VAL A 301 1.12 -4.45 13.24
C VAL A 301 0.91 -3.22 12.35
N LEU A 302 2.01 -2.63 11.87
CA LEU A 302 2.06 -1.60 10.84
C LEU A 302 2.20 -2.16 9.41
N GLY A 303 2.30 -3.49 9.25
CA GLY A 303 2.52 -4.14 7.95
C GLY A 303 3.92 -3.90 7.38
N TRP A 304 4.90 -3.64 8.23
CA TRP A 304 6.31 -3.44 7.84
C TRP A 304 7.16 -4.71 7.98
N ALA A 305 6.70 -5.67 8.76
CA ALA A 305 7.19 -7.04 8.79
C ALA A 305 6.01 -7.99 8.55
N ASP A 306 6.21 -9.05 7.76
CA ASP A 306 5.15 -10.03 7.44
C ASP A 306 5.57 -11.49 7.72
N GLU A 307 4.81 -12.47 7.23
CA GLU A 307 5.04 -13.91 7.38
C GLU A 307 6.37 -14.42 6.79
N ASN A 308 7.07 -13.60 6.00
CA ASN A 308 8.41 -13.88 5.49
C ASN A 308 9.49 -13.36 6.45
N ASP A 309 9.21 -12.25 7.15
CA ASP A 309 10.09 -11.63 8.14
C ASP A 309 9.98 -12.29 9.54
N ILE A 310 8.78 -12.78 9.90
CA ILE A 310 8.43 -13.33 11.21
C ILE A 310 7.84 -14.73 11.05
N LYS A 311 8.58 -15.77 11.46
CA LYS A 311 8.12 -17.17 11.39
C LYS A 311 7.53 -17.66 12.70
N THR A 312 6.50 -18.51 12.62
CA THR A 312 5.90 -19.17 13.80
C THR A 312 6.77 -20.35 14.25
N ILE A 313 7.06 -20.46 15.55
CA ILE A 313 7.68 -21.65 16.16
C ILE A 313 6.58 -22.67 16.46
N LEU A 314 6.84 -23.92 16.07
CA LEU A 314 5.84 -24.98 15.91
C LEU A 314 6.33 -26.36 16.41
N SER A 315 7.54 -26.40 16.94
CA SER A 315 8.21 -27.55 17.55
C SER A 315 9.34 -27.06 18.44
N GLU A 316 9.95 -27.96 19.21
CA GLU A 316 11.31 -27.75 19.72
C GLU A 316 12.32 -27.75 18.54
N GLY A 317 13.46 -27.08 18.69
CA GLY A 317 14.49 -27.05 17.65
C GLY A 317 15.51 -25.92 17.75
N GLU A 318 16.44 -25.90 16.80
CA GLU A 318 17.38 -24.79 16.58
C GLU A 318 16.85 -23.88 15.45
N TYR A 319 16.93 -22.57 15.69
CA TYR A 319 16.35 -21.51 14.86
C TYR A 319 17.34 -20.35 14.71
N SER A 320 17.26 -19.61 13.60
CA SER A 320 18.21 -18.54 13.29
C SER A 320 17.53 -17.30 12.71
N LEU A 321 17.90 -16.13 13.22
CA LEU A 321 17.37 -14.83 12.82
C LEU A 321 18.46 -13.78 12.59
N LYS A 322 18.21 -12.84 11.69
CA LYS A 322 19.06 -11.68 11.42
C LYS A 322 18.76 -10.54 12.39
N ALA A 323 19.78 -9.73 12.70
CA ALA A 323 19.63 -8.52 13.50
C ALA A 323 18.64 -7.53 12.84
N LEU A 324 17.79 -6.90 13.65
CA LEU A 324 16.81 -5.92 13.14
C LEU A 324 17.49 -4.79 12.35
N GLY A 325 16.89 -4.40 11.22
CA GLY A 325 17.42 -3.34 10.36
C GLY A 325 18.69 -3.70 9.60
N THR A 326 18.95 -5.00 9.41
CA THR A 326 19.79 -5.50 8.31
C THR A 326 18.93 -5.79 7.09
N SER A 327 19.41 -5.44 5.89
CA SER A 327 18.67 -5.58 4.63
C SER A 327 19.24 -6.69 3.75
N GLY A 328 18.41 -7.27 2.88
CA GLY A 328 18.78 -8.41 2.05
C GLY A 328 17.56 -9.19 1.53
N THR A 329 17.80 -10.36 0.95
CA THR A 329 16.78 -11.38 0.68
C THR A 329 16.93 -12.55 1.66
N ASP A 330 15.85 -13.32 1.84
CA ASP A 330 15.70 -14.37 2.85
C ASP A 330 15.99 -13.87 4.28
N ASN A 331 15.18 -12.93 4.76
CA ASN A 331 15.37 -12.24 6.04
C ASN A 331 14.36 -12.68 7.11
N ILE A 332 14.53 -13.86 7.72
CA ILE A 332 13.90 -14.11 9.02
C ILE A 332 14.55 -13.12 10.02
N THR A 333 13.81 -12.11 10.44
CA THR A 333 14.24 -11.08 11.42
C THR A 333 13.72 -11.35 12.82
N GLY A 334 12.79 -12.29 12.95
CA GLY A 334 12.45 -12.90 14.23
C GLY A 334 11.43 -14.02 14.14
N TYR A 335 10.97 -14.43 15.30
CA TYR A 335 10.02 -15.53 15.47
C TYR A 335 8.90 -15.16 16.43
N LYS A 336 7.77 -15.85 16.32
CA LYS A 336 6.65 -15.76 17.28
C LYS A 336 6.13 -17.15 17.67
N MET A 337 5.52 -17.26 18.85
CA MET A 337 4.93 -18.51 19.34
C MET A 337 3.79 -18.21 20.32
N ASP A 338 2.63 -18.80 20.11
CA ASP A 338 1.52 -18.68 21.06
C ASP A 338 1.72 -19.58 22.29
N ILE A 339 1.29 -19.08 23.45
CA ILE A 339 1.31 -19.75 24.75
C ILE A 339 -0.13 -19.66 25.32
N PRO A 340 -1.05 -20.54 24.87
CA PRO A 340 -2.48 -20.42 25.16
C PRO A 340 -2.82 -20.45 26.66
N GLU A 341 -2.05 -21.19 27.47
CA GLU A 341 -2.19 -21.30 28.92
C GLU A 341 -1.92 -19.96 29.64
N LYS A 342 -1.27 -19.02 28.95
CA LYS A 342 -0.99 -17.67 29.40
C LYS A 342 -1.87 -16.59 28.76
N GLY A 343 -2.56 -16.91 27.66
CA GLY A 343 -3.15 -15.90 26.77
C GLY A 343 -2.09 -14.93 26.21
N LYS A 344 -0.86 -15.44 25.99
CA LYS A 344 0.29 -14.65 25.53
C LYS A 344 0.83 -15.21 24.23
N THR A 345 1.32 -14.32 23.37
CA THR A 345 2.22 -14.65 22.26
C THR A 345 3.63 -14.17 22.60
N LEU A 346 4.59 -15.08 22.56
CA LEU A 346 6.02 -14.81 22.62
C LEU A 346 6.49 -14.24 21.28
N TYR A 347 7.31 -13.19 21.31
CA TYR A 347 8.06 -12.69 20.15
C TYR A 347 9.55 -12.67 20.48
N LEU A 348 10.37 -13.00 19.48
CA LEU A 348 11.82 -13.16 19.57
C LEU A 348 12.50 -12.35 18.47
N GLU A 349 13.37 -11.41 18.81
CA GLU A 349 14.12 -10.60 17.84
C GLU A 349 15.59 -10.44 18.25
N TYR A 350 16.50 -10.33 17.28
CA TYR A 350 17.91 -10.08 17.56
C TYR A 350 18.20 -8.58 17.50
N ARG A 351 18.60 -8.00 18.62
CA ARG A 351 19.10 -6.63 18.71
C ARG A 351 20.62 -6.65 18.79
N ASN A 352 21.28 -6.23 17.71
CA ASN A 352 22.71 -5.95 17.71
C ASN A 352 22.90 -4.44 17.97
N PHE A 353 23.53 -4.08 19.09
CA PHE A 353 23.89 -2.71 19.41
C PHE A 353 25.40 -2.42 19.22
N GLU A 354 26.20 -3.33 18.68
CA GLU A 354 27.62 -3.09 18.39
C GLU A 354 27.83 -2.16 17.17
N ASP A 355 29.07 -1.73 16.91
CA ASP A 355 29.42 -0.81 15.81
C ASP A 355 29.14 -1.37 14.39
N ASN A 356 28.88 -2.67 14.25
CA ASN A 356 28.50 -3.34 12.99
C ASN A 356 26.99 -3.65 12.87
N GLY A 357 26.19 -3.18 13.84
CA GLY A 357 24.73 -3.23 13.82
C GLY A 357 24.13 -2.10 12.98
N ASN A 358 22.93 -1.65 13.35
CA ASN A 358 22.27 -0.52 12.69
C ASN A 358 22.64 0.80 13.38
N LYS A 359 22.78 1.91 12.65
CA LYS A 359 23.13 3.22 13.25
C LYS A 359 22.14 3.69 14.36
N TYR A 360 20.89 3.25 14.30
CA TYR A 360 19.87 3.53 15.33
C TYR A 360 19.91 2.54 16.49
N ASP A 361 20.01 1.24 16.22
CA ASP A 361 20.34 0.23 17.23
C ASP A 361 21.87 0.11 17.37
N SER A 362 22.48 1.09 18.04
CA SER A 362 23.90 1.05 18.38
C SER A 362 24.18 1.77 19.70
N GLN A 363 25.08 1.18 20.50
CA GLN A 363 25.70 1.76 21.69
C GLN A 363 26.46 3.05 21.35
N TYR A 364 26.87 3.22 20.10
CA TYR A 364 27.88 4.19 19.66
C TYR A 364 27.34 5.12 18.56
N LYS A 365 26.46 6.07 18.89
CA LYS A 365 25.94 7.05 17.91
C LYS A 365 27.06 7.85 17.21
N GLN A 366 27.03 7.92 15.88
CA GLN A 366 27.99 8.68 15.07
C GLN A 366 27.60 10.17 15.00
N MET A 367 27.53 10.81 16.18
CA MET A 367 27.11 12.19 16.36
C MET A 367 27.87 12.84 17.53
N PHE A 368 27.93 14.17 17.52
CA PHE A 368 28.74 14.97 18.43
C PHE A 368 27.88 16.01 19.15
N LYS A 369 28.22 16.28 20.40
CA LYS A 369 27.78 17.46 21.17
C LYS A 369 28.44 18.70 20.55
N ILE A 370 27.83 19.89 20.70
CA ILE A 370 28.35 21.14 20.11
C ILE A 370 29.81 21.46 20.50
N ASN A 371 30.26 21.03 21.68
CA ASN A 371 31.65 21.19 22.13
C ASN A 371 32.67 20.29 21.41
N GLY A 372 32.25 19.49 20.41
CA GLY A 372 33.10 18.59 19.63
C GLY A 372 33.30 17.21 20.26
N ASN A 373 32.85 16.98 21.50
CA ASN A 373 32.86 15.65 22.09
C ASN A 373 31.79 14.77 21.42
N ARG A 374 32.10 13.49 21.20
CA ARG A 374 31.11 12.49 20.75
C ARG A 374 29.96 12.39 21.77
N VAL A 375 28.76 12.07 21.33
CA VAL A 375 27.69 11.66 22.26
C VAL A 375 28.10 10.37 22.98
N ASP A 376 27.74 10.29 24.25
CA ASP A 376 28.26 9.28 25.18
C ASP A 376 27.78 7.87 24.80
N LYS A 377 28.56 6.85 25.20
CA LYS A 377 28.23 5.45 24.92
C LYS A 377 26.99 5.02 25.71
N ILE A 378 26.04 4.41 25.01
CA ILE A 378 24.84 3.81 25.60
C ILE A 378 25.15 2.37 26.02
N PRO A 379 24.90 1.94 27.27
CA PRO A 379 25.16 0.57 27.72
C PRO A 379 23.96 -0.37 27.48
N LEU A 380 23.60 -0.63 26.22
CA LEU A 380 22.60 -1.66 25.85
C LEU A 380 23.30 -2.95 25.40
N LYS A 381 22.95 -4.08 26.02
CA LYS A 381 23.51 -5.40 25.71
C LYS A 381 22.94 -5.96 24.41
N SER A 382 23.82 -6.40 23.50
CA SER A 382 23.46 -7.04 22.24
C SER A 382 23.06 -8.52 22.44
N GLY A 383 22.03 -9.00 21.76
CA GLY A 383 21.55 -10.39 21.88
C GLY A 383 20.09 -10.62 21.51
N LEU A 384 19.58 -11.81 21.81
CA LEU A 384 18.18 -12.19 21.61
C LEU A 384 17.28 -11.54 22.66
N VAL A 385 16.29 -10.76 22.25
CA VAL A 385 15.30 -10.14 23.14
C VAL A 385 13.99 -10.90 23.05
N CYS A 386 13.46 -11.30 24.21
CA CYS A 386 12.22 -12.07 24.34
C CYS A 386 11.10 -11.19 24.89
N TYR A 387 9.96 -11.16 24.21
CA TYR A 387 8.79 -10.36 24.60
C TYR A 387 7.55 -11.23 24.81
N LEU A 388 6.71 -10.90 25.79
CA LEU A 388 5.35 -11.44 25.90
C LEU A 388 4.33 -10.34 25.63
N ILE A 389 3.45 -10.57 24.66
CA ILE A 389 2.31 -9.70 24.34
C ILE A 389 1.02 -10.50 24.55
N ASP A 390 -0.07 -9.88 25.04
CA ASP A 390 -1.38 -10.54 25.06
C ASP A 390 -1.77 -11.01 23.66
N SER A 391 -2.21 -12.27 23.52
CA SER A 391 -2.69 -12.82 22.26
C SER A 391 -3.81 -11.97 21.65
N ASP A 392 -3.95 -12.02 20.33
CA ASP A 392 -4.89 -11.22 19.52
C ASP A 392 -4.73 -9.68 19.61
N THR A 393 -3.80 -9.17 20.42
CA THR A 393 -3.59 -7.72 20.59
C THR A 393 -2.93 -7.12 19.34
N LYS A 394 -3.73 -6.41 18.53
CA LYS A 394 -3.24 -5.72 17.32
C LYS A 394 -2.41 -4.47 17.64
N PHE A 395 -2.86 -3.59 18.54
CA PHE A 395 -2.08 -2.39 18.93
C PHE A 395 -1.84 -2.41 20.43
N PRO A 396 -0.73 -3.00 20.89
CA PRO A 396 -0.46 -3.17 22.31
C PRO A 396 -0.20 -1.85 23.01
N SER A 397 -0.64 -1.74 24.26
CA SER A 397 -0.37 -0.60 25.13
C SER A 397 -0.34 -1.00 26.60
N ASN A 398 0.60 -0.44 27.34
CA ASN A 398 0.67 -0.59 28.79
C ASN A 398 -0.01 0.55 29.57
N MET A 399 -0.66 1.53 28.91
CA MET A 399 -1.18 2.75 29.56
C MET A 399 -2.03 2.48 30.82
N TYR A 400 -2.90 1.48 30.74
CA TYR A 400 -3.83 1.04 31.80
C TYR A 400 -3.39 -0.25 32.51
N PHE A 401 -2.20 -0.76 32.22
CA PHE A 401 -1.67 -2.03 32.74
C PHE A 401 -0.61 -1.79 33.82
N SER A 402 -0.37 -2.81 34.64
CA SER A 402 0.64 -2.75 35.72
C SER A 402 1.07 -4.14 36.18
N SER A 403 2.28 -4.23 36.73
CA SER A 403 2.87 -5.49 37.19
C SER A 403 1.95 -6.25 38.18
N PRO A 404 1.77 -7.58 38.04
CA PRO A 404 2.40 -8.50 37.09
C PRO A 404 1.54 -8.75 35.82
N LYS A 405 0.58 -7.87 35.51
CA LYS A 405 -0.33 -7.98 34.36
C LYS A 405 -0.03 -6.87 33.36
N TRP A 406 1.08 -7.03 32.65
CA TRP A 406 1.43 -6.17 31.52
C TRP A 406 0.79 -6.68 30.24
N ASN A 407 0.34 -5.78 29.37
CA ASN A 407 -0.14 -6.15 28.03
C ASN A 407 1.05 -6.57 27.15
N TYR A 408 2.14 -5.82 27.24
CA TYR A 408 3.41 -6.05 26.53
C TYR A 408 4.57 -5.97 27.53
N GLU A 409 5.43 -6.98 27.63
CA GLU A 409 6.62 -6.96 28.50
C GLU A 409 7.87 -7.58 27.86
N VAL A 410 9.06 -7.12 28.28
CA VAL A 410 10.36 -7.75 27.98
C VAL A 410 10.71 -8.73 29.09
N LEU A 411 11.06 -9.96 28.75
CA LEU A 411 11.59 -10.94 29.68
C LEU A 411 13.09 -10.73 29.93
N GLY A 412 13.59 -11.22 31.06
CA GLY A 412 15.01 -11.10 31.42
C GLY A 412 15.44 -9.70 31.87
N GLY A 413 16.75 -9.54 32.07
CA GLY A 413 17.39 -8.35 32.61
C GLY A 413 17.25 -8.20 34.13
N GLN A 414 18.35 -7.83 34.80
CA GLN A 414 18.40 -7.48 36.22
C GLN A 414 17.98 -6.02 36.46
N TYR A 415 18.18 -5.14 35.47
CA TYR A 415 17.80 -3.74 35.59
C TYR A 415 16.35 -3.51 35.15
N ASN A 416 15.62 -2.69 35.92
CA ASN A 416 14.30 -2.15 35.51
C ASN A 416 14.34 -1.44 34.15
N THR A 417 15.51 -1.01 33.70
CA THR A 417 15.73 -0.34 32.41
C THR A 417 15.77 -1.29 31.21
N LYS A 418 15.77 -2.61 31.44
CA LYS A 418 15.92 -3.67 30.42
C LYS A 418 17.19 -3.55 29.56
N ALA A 419 18.16 -2.76 29.99
CA ALA A 419 19.42 -2.53 29.27
C ALA A 419 20.27 -3.80 29.10
N ASP A 420 20.09 -4.78 29.98
CA ASP A 420 20.77 -6.08 30.01
C ASP A 420 19.86 -7.27 29.65
N ALA A 421 18.65 -7.01 29.14
CA ALA A 421 17.63 -8.05 28.93
C ALA A 421 17.92 -9.02 27.76
N ALA A 422 18.78 -8.62 26.81
CA ALA A 422 19.15 -9.44 25.67
C ALA A 422 20.05 -10.62 26.07
N LEU A 423 19.82 -11.80 25.49
CA LEU A 423 20.63 -13.01 25.72
C LEU A 423 21.82 -13.08 24.72
N GLY A 424 23.03 -13.17 25.28
CA GLY A 424 24.26 -13.44 24.55
C GLY A 424 24.59 -14.94 24.46
N ILE A 425 25.70 -15.27 23.77
CA ILE A 425 26.13 -16.65 23.54
C ILE A 425 26.31 -17.42 24.86
N GLY A 426 25.64 -18.56 24.99
CA GLY A 426 25.69 -19.42 26.17
C GLY A 426 24.82 -18.96 27.34
N GLU A 427 24.00 -17.92 27.17
CA GLU A 427 22.97 -17.51 28.12
C GLU A 427 21.59 -18.05 27.75
N ASP A 428 20.68 -18.07 28.72
CA ASP A 428 19.35 -18.66 28.59
C ASP A 428 18.24 -17.91 29.35
N ILE A 429 17.00 -18.32 29.08
CA ILE A 429 15.82 -17.88 29.82
C ILE A 429 14.71 -18.95 29.83
N TRP A 430 14.00 -19.02 30.96
CA TRP A 430 12.73 -19.76 31.07
C TRP A 430 11.57 -18.82 30.72
N ILE A 431 10.72 -19.25 29.78
CA ILE A 431 9.59 -18.46 29.28
C ILE A 431 8.32 -18.78 30.08
N TYR A 432 7.88 -20.04 30.07
CA TYR A 432 6.71 -20.52 30.79
C TYR A 432 6.67 -22.05 30.89
N GLY A 433 6.30 -22.58 32.07
CA GLY A 433 6.30 -24.02 32.29
C GLY A 433 7.70 -24.59 32.10
N ASP A 434 7.83 -25.60 31.23
CA ASP A 434 9.12 -26.16 30.85
C ASP A 434 9.77 -25.43 29.66
N ILE A 435 9.08 -24.46 29.03
CA ILE A 435 9.57 -23.73 27.83
C ILE A 435 10.80 -22.88 28.18
N TYR A 436 11.89 -23.16 27.48
CA TYR A 436 13.24 -22.63 27.72
C TYR A 436 13.93 -22.29 26.39
N ILE A 437 14.70 -21.19 26.38
CA ILE A 437 15.46 -20.71 25.23
C ILE A 437 16.91 -20.49 25.63
N SER A 438 17.87 -20.95 24.81
CA SER A 438 19.31 -20.67 24.96
C SER A 438 19.94 -20.20 23.65
N VAL A 439 20.87 -19.25 23.71
CA VAL A 439 21.55 -18.70 22.51
C VAL A 439 22.84 -19.47 22.22
N ASN A 440 22.91 -20.09 21.04
CA ASN A 440 23.99 -20.99 20.64
C ASN A 440 25.18 -20.26 20.00
N SER A 441 24.91 -19.30 19.11
CA SER A 441 25.96 -18.53 18.42
C SER A 441 25.46 -17.18 17.90
N ILE A 442 26.40 -16.26 17.65
CA ILE A 442 26.18 -14.98 16.97
C ILE A 442 27.31 -14.78 15.97
N GLU A 443 26.99 -14.77 14.68
CA GLU A 443 27.95 -14.61 13.58
C GLU A 443 27.38 -13.70 12.48
N ASN A 444 28.14 -12.68 12.05
CA ASN A 444 27.81 -11.84 10.88
C ASN A 444 26.38 -11.26 10.87
N ASN A 445 25.91 -10.72 12.00
CA ASN A 445 24.54 -10.24 12.23
C ASN A 445 23.43 -11.31 12.14
N ILE A 446 23.77 -12.60 12.22
CA ILE A 446 22.84 -13.71 12.45
C ILE A 446 23.04 -14.21 13.89
N LEU A 447 21.95 -14.47 14.59
CA LEU A 447 21.91 -15.13 15.89
C LEU A 447 21.21 -16.48 15.74
N THR A 448 21.77 -17.52 16.34
CA THR A 448 21.19 -18.86 16.39
C THR A 448 20.85 -19.22 17.83
N PHE A 449 19.65 -19.74 18.06
CA PHE A 449 19.13 -20.12 19.37
C PHE A 449 18.43 -21.48 19.31
N GLU A 450 18.39 -22.17 20.43
CA GLU A 450 17.60 -23.38 20.62
C GLU A 450 16.39 -23.08 21.51
N ILE A 451 15.23 -23.68 21.19
CA ILE A 451 14.03 -23.66 22.03
C ILE A 451 13.57 -25.08 22.32
N LYS A 452 13.23 -25.34 23.58
CA LYS A 452 12.79 -26.64 24.13
C LYS A 452 11.67 -26.42 25.15
N GLY A 453 10.97 -27.49 25.52
CA GLY A 453 10.11 -27.50 26.71
C GLY A 453 8.64 -27.79 26.46
N GLY A 454 8.34 -28.92 25.80
CA GLY A 454 6.96 -29.43 25.72
C GLY A 454 6.08 -28.72 24.69
N ILE A 455 6.69 -28.04 23.71
CA ILE A 455 5.99 -27.47 22.55
C ILE A 455 5.32 -28.62 21.77
N PRO A 456 3.97 -28.67 21.66
CA PRO A 456 3.29 -29.73 20.94
C PRO A 456 3.64 -29.70 19.44
N GLU A 457 3.86 -30.87 18.84
CA GLU A 457 4.09 -31.00 17.39
C GLU A 457 2.90 -30.42 16.61
N HIS A 458 3.15 -29.41 15.78
CA HIS A 458 2.11 -28.71 15.06
C HIS A 458 1.34 -29.61 14.07
N ILE A 459 0.04 -29.77 14.34
CA ILE A 459 -0.89 -30.45 13.44
C ILE A 459 -1.40 -29.43 12.42
N HIS A 460 -0.95 -29.57 11.16
CA HIS A 460 -1.42 -28.75 10.05
C HIS A 460 -2.94 -28.83 9.85
N SER A 461 -3.57 -27.68 9.69
CA SER A 461 -5.01 -27.50 9.48
C SER A 461 -5.30 -26.30 8.58
N GLY A 462 -6.50 -26.29 7.98
CA GLY A 462 -6.96 -25.22 7.10
C GLY A 462 -6.49 -25.35 5.64
N GLY A 463 -7.01 -24.45 4.79
CA GLY A 463 -6.74 -24.42 3.36
C GLY A 463 -7.38 -25.56 2.55
N GLU A 464 -7.31 -25.45 1.23
CA GLU A 464 -7.92 -26.40 0.29
C GLU A 464 -6.89 -26.86 -0.76
N ALA A 465 -6.59 -28.16 -0.79
CA ALA A 465 -5.77 -28.73 -1.85
C ALA A 465 -6.53 -28.76 -3.19
N THR A 466 -5.81 -28.59 -4.29
CA THR A 466 -6.34 -28.60 -5.66
C THR A 466 -5.66 -29.67 -6.51
N CYS A 467 -6.08 -29.81 -7.77
CA CYS A 467 -5.44 -30.70 -8.74
C CYS A 467 -3.99 -30.33 -9.13
N VAL A 468 -3.44 -29.22 -8.63
CA VAL A 468 -2.06 -28.75 -8.90
C VAL A 468 -1.29 -28.25 -7.68
N ASN A 469 -1.97 -27.61 -6.72
CA ASN A 469 -1.37 -27.06 -5.49
C ASN A 469 -1.82 -27.87 -4.27
N ARG A 470 -0.95 -28.02 -3.26
CA ARG A 470 -1.26 -28.69 -1.99
C ARG A 470 -2.13 -27.80 -1.10
N ALA A 471 -2.61 -28.32 0.03
CA ALA A 471 -3.26 -27.47 1.04
C ALA A 471 -2.18 -26.59 1.70
N VAL A 472 -2.49 -25.32 1.95
CA VAL A 472 -1.62 -24.40 2.69
C VAL A 472 -2.20 -24.24 4.08
N CYS A 473 -1.41 -24.49 5.12
CA CYS A 473 -1.91 -24.45 6.48
C CYS A 473 -2.22 -23.02 6.94
N GLU A 474 -3.37 -22.82 7.59
CA GLU A 474 -3.83 -21.51 8.08
C GLU A 474 -3.03 -20.98 9.28
N VAL A 475 -2.18 -21.80 9.90
CA VAL A 475 -1.38 -21.45 11.10
C VAL A 475 0.10 -21.25 10.79
N CYS A 476 0.66 -22.01 9.84
CA CYS A 476 2.09 -21.97 9.50
C CYS A 476 2.40 -21.53 8.06
N HIS A 477 1.39 -21.48 7.20
CA HIS A 477 1.47 -21.06 5.80
C HIS A 477 2.37 -21.93 4.89
N GLU A 478 2.77 -23.12 5.36
CA GLU A 478 3.49 -24.14 4.59
C GLU A 478 2.54 -25.10 3.85
N GLU A 479 3.01 -25.70 2.75
CA GLU A 479 2.28 -26.70 1.97
C GLU A 479 2.27 -28.09 2.64
N TYR A 480 1.08 -28.66 2.84
CA TYR A 480 0.89 -29.95 3.49
C TYR A 480 -0.17 -30.84 2.78
N GLY A 481 -0.26 -32.11 3.21
CA GLY A 481 -1.17 -33.11 2.63
C GLY A 481 -0.78 -33.57 1.22
N GLU A 482 -1.72 -34.22 0.53
CA GLU A 482 -1.61 -34.57 -0.90
C GLU A 482 -2.38 -33.58 -1.80
N LEU A 483 -2.09 -33.59 -3.10
CA LEU A 483 -2.90 -32.90 -4.10
C LEU A 483 -4.30 -33.53 -4.19
N ASN A 484 -5.35 -32.72 -4.10
CA ASN A 484 -6.71 -33.17 -4.37
C ASN A 484 -6.93 -33.25 -5.88
N LYS A 485 -6.64 -34.43 -6.45
CA LYS A 485 -6.68 -34.70 -7.89
C LYS A 485 -8.04 -34.41 -8.53
N ASP A 486 -9.12 -34.48 -7.77
CA ASP A 486 -10.49 -34.29 -8.26
C ASP A 486 -10.95 -32.82 -8.17
N ASN A 487 -10.24 -31.97 -7.41
CA ASN A 487 -10.58 -30.56 -7.26
C ASN A 487 -10.08 -29.72 -8.45
N HIS A 488 -10.96 -29.60 -9.45
CA HIS A 488 -10.76 -28.87 -10.68
C HIS A 488 -11.63 -27.61 -10.78
N LYS A 489 -10.99 -26.44 -10.96
CA LYS A 489 -11.70 -25.22 -11.39
C LYS A 489 -12.07 -25.30 -12.88
N LEU A 490 -13.20 -25.94 -13.18
CA LEU A 490 -13.69 -26.15 -14.54
C LEU A 490 -14.42 -24.91 -15.10
N GLN A 491 -14.17 -24.64 -16.37
CA GLN A 491 -14.93 -23.74 -17.22
C GLN A 491 -15.68 -24.58 -18.26
N HIS A 492 -17.00 -24.46 -18.31
CA HIS A 492 -17.84 -25.13 -19.32
C HIS A 492 -17.74 -24.40 -20.66
N VAL A 493 -17.71 -25.16 -21.75
CA VAL A 493 -17.74 -24.66 -23.12
C VAL A 493 -18.79 -25.44 -23.91
N GLU A 494 -19.87 -24.74 -24.29
CA GLU A 494 -20.97 -25.31 -25.09
C GLU A 494 -20.49 -25.79 -26.47
N ALA A 495 -21.17 -26.81 -27.01
CA ALA A 495 -20.93 -27.28 -28.36
C ALA A 495 -21.24 -26.19 -29.42
N LYS A 496 -20.32 -25.98 -30.36
CA LYS A 496 -20.48 -25.02 -31.46
C LYS A 496 -20.33 -25.73 -32.80
N ALA A 497 -21.32 -25.61 -33.68
CA ALA A 497 -21.23 -26.16 -35.02
C ALA A 497 -20.08 -25.53 -35.83
N ALA A 498 -19.33 -26.36 -36.56
CA ALA A 498 -18.34 -25.90 -37.51
C ALA A 498 -18.99 -25.22 -38.72
N THR A 499 -18.23 -24.34 -39.38
CA THR A 499 -18.65 -23.60 -40.58
C THR A 499 -17.56 -23.67 -41.65
N VAL A 500 -17.81 -23.11 -42.84
CA VAL A 500 -16.80 -23.00 -43.92
C VAL A 500 -15.69 -21.96 -43.64
N THR A 501 -15.74 -21.25 -42.51
CA THR A 501 -14.72 -20.24 -42.13
C THR A 501 -14.16 -20.40 -40.71
N GLN A 502 -14.90 -21.04 -39.81
CA GLN A 502 -14.52 -21.29 -38.42
C GLN A 502 -14.69 -22.76 -38.06
N GLU A 503 -13.72 -23.31 -37.33
CA GLU A 503 -13.85 -24.60 -36.66
C GLU A 503 -14.98 -24.55 -35.62
N GLY A 504 -15.58 -25.70 -35.39
CA GLY A 504 -16.53 -25.94 -34.31
C GLY A 504 -15.88 -26.69 -33.16
N ASN A 505 -16.68 -27.01 -32.16
CA ASN A 505 -16.28 -27.87 -31.06
C ASN A 505 -17.45 -28.72 -30.55
N THR A 506 -17.16 -29.90 -30.00
CA THR A 506 -18.09 -30.59 -29.11
C THR A 506 -18.21 -29.82 -27.80
N GLU A 507 -19.21 -30.15 -26.98
CA GLU A 507 -19.25 -29.70 -25.59
C GLU A 507 -18.03 -30.25 -24.83
N TYR A 508 -17.46 -29.44 -23.92
CA TYR A 508 -16.39 -29.86 -23.02
C TYR A 508 -16.28 -28.98 -21.77
N TYR A 509 -15.47 -29.43 -20.81
CA TYR A 509 -15.09 -28.69 -19.62
C TYR A 509 -13.56 -28.54 -19.58
N TYR A 510 -13.06 -27.35 -19.30
CA TYR A 510 -11.63 -27.02 -19.29
C TYR A 510 -11.19 -26.59 -17.89
N CYS A 511 -10.19 -27.24 -17.30
CA CYS A 511 -9.69 -26.83 -16.00
C CYS A 511 -8.66 -25.71 -16.13
N SER A 512 -8.96 -24.54 -15.56
CA SER A 512 -8.07 -23.37 -15.61
C SER A 512 -6.79 -23.53 -14.76
N LEU A 513 -6.69 -24.58 -13.94
CA LEU A 513 -5.54 -24.84 -13.06
C LEU A 513 -4.51 -25.76 -13.73
N CYS A 514 -4.95 -26.95 -14.19
CA CYS A 514 -4.07 -27.95 -14.81
C CYS A 514 -4.08 -27.93 -16.35
N LEU A 515 -4.83 -27.00 -16.97
CA LEU A 515 -4.94 -26.78 -18.42
C LEU A 515 -5.47 -28.01 -19.22
N LYS A 516 -6.12 -28.95 -18.53
CA LYS A 516 -6.70 -30.18 -19.09
C LYS A 516 -8.14 -30.01 -19.54
N TYR A 517 -8.57 -30.86 -20.47
CA TYR A 517 -9.92 -30.95 -21.00
C TYR A 517 -10.63 -32.19 -20.45
N PHE A 518 -11.94 -32.09 -20.25
CA PHE A 518 -12.80 -33.12 -19.66
C PHE A 518 -14.15 -33.18 -20.39
N ALA A 519 -14.77 -34.35 -20.42
CA ALA A 519 -16.05 -34.57 -21.09
C ALA A 519 -17.28 -34.23 -20.21
N ASP A 520 -17.07 -33.93 -18.93
CA ASP A 520 -18.11 -33.83 -17.91
C ASP A 520 -17.77 -32.82 -16.81
N SER A 521 -18.81 -32.29 -16.16
CA SER A 521 -18.71 -31.28 -15.08
C SER A 521 -18.03 -31.76 -13.81
N ASN A 522 -17.76 -33.07 -13.69
CA ASN A 522 -17.18 -33.69 -12.50
C ASN A 522 -15.72 -34.14 -12.76
N ALA A 523 -15.13 -33.73 -13.90
CA ALA A 523 -13.79 -34.11 -14.35
C ALA A 523 -13.52 -35.64 -14.44
N SER A 524 -14.56 -36.47 -14.39
CA SER A 524 -14.43 -37.93 -14.28
C SER A 524 -13.86 -38.60 -15.53
N LYS A 525 -13.92 -37.92 -16.69
CA LYS A 525 -13.33 -38.36 -17.95
C LYS A 525 -12.50 -37.24 -18.59
N GLN A 526 -11.18 -37.27 -18.34
CA GLN A 526 -10.22 -36.46 -19.10
C GLN A 526 -10.25 -36.83 -20.59
N ILE A 527 -10.11 -35.83 -21.46
CA ILE A 527 -10.05 -35.98 -22.93
C ILE A 527 -8.93 -35.09 -23.50
N ASP A 528 -8.52 -35.37 -24.74
CA ASP A 528 -7.50 -34.57 -25.44
C ASP A 528 -8.12 -33.36 -26.12
N LYS A 529 -7.40 -32.23 -26.16
CA LYS A 529 -7.85 -30.99 -26.82
C LYS A 529 -8.29 -31.22 -28.27
N ASP A 530 -7.52 -32.01 -29.01
CA ASP A 530 -7.80 -32.23 -30.44
C ASP A 530 -9.03 -33.14 -30.66
N SER A 531 -9.50 -33.84 -29.61
CA SER A 531 -10.72 -34.65 -29.66
C SER A 531 -12.01 -33.83 -29.54
N VAL A 532 -11.95 -32.57 -29.07
CA VAL A 532 -13.11 -31.68 -28.99
C VAL A 532 -13.24 -30.73 -30.19
N VAL A 533 -12.22 -30.62 -31.04
CA VAL A 533 -12.23 -29.72 -32.22
C VAL A 533 -12.97 -30.38 -33.38
N THR A 534 -13.95 -29.68 -33.95
CA THR A 534 -14.64 -30.09 -35.17
C THR A 534 -14.11 -29.27 -36.34
N SER A 535 -13.43 -29.93 -37.28
CA SER A 535 -12.86 -29.30 -38.48
C SER A 535 -13.87 -28.48 -39.27
N LYS A 536 -13.39 -27.41 -39.91
CA LYS A 536 -14.18 -26.59 -40.85
C LYS A 536 -14.87 -27.45 -41.91
N LEU A 537 -16.05 -27.02 -42.34
CA LEU A 537 -16.79 -27.67 -43.42
C LEU A 537 -16.07 -27.51 -44.77
N THR A 538 -16.30 -28.46 -45.67
CA THR A 538 -15.86 -28.37 -47.08
C THR A 538 -16.49 -27.14 -47.74
N PRO A 539 -15.71 -26.32 -48.48
CA PRO A 539 -16.24 -25.14 -49.12
C PRO A 539 -16.94 -25.43 -50.46
N GLU A 540 -17.77 -24.48 -50.90
CA GLU A 540 -18.57 -24.55 -52.12
C GLU A 540 -18.32 -23.32 -53.01
N ILE A 541 -18.59 -23.43 -54.31
CA ILE A 541 -18.59 -22.28 -55.23
C ILE A 541 -19.96 -21.59 -55.20
N ILE A 542 -19.96 -20.33 -54.76
CA ILE A 542 -21.15 -19.48 -54.58
C ILE A 542 -21.32 -18.42 -55.68
N ALA A 543 -20.41 -18.35 -56.66
CA ALA A 543 -20.61 -17.66 -57.93
C ALA A 543 -19.65 -18.19 -59.00
N GLY A 544 -20.10 -18.21 -60.27
CA GLY A 544 -19.31 -18.64 -61.44
C GLY A 544 -19.68 -20.03 -61.99
N ASP A 545 -20.35 -20.87 -61.19
CA ASP A 545 -20.81 -22.19 -61.65
C ASP A 545 -21.80 -22.09 -62.81
N LYS A 546 -21.65 -23.03 -63.76
CA LYS A 546 -22.40 -23.18 -65.02
C LYS A 546 -22.39 -21.93 -65.91
N CYS A 547 -21.39 -21.06 -65.78
CA CYS A 547 -21.23 -19.94 -66.71
C CYS A 547 -20.81 -20.41 -68.11
N ILE A 548 -21.21 -19.64 -69.13
CA ILE A 548 -20.81 -19.86 -70.53
C ILE A 548 -19.82 -18.75 -70.91
N ILE A 549 -18.71 -19.14 -71.51
CA ILE A 549 -17.59 -18.29 -71.87
C ILE A 549 -17.37 -18.36 -73.38
N ASP A 550 -17.33 -17.20 -74.03
CA ASP A 550 -16.83 -17.07 -75.41
C ASP A 550 -15.30 -17.18 -75.39
N LYS A 551 -14.77 -18.13 -76.17
CA LYS A 551 -13.34 -18.44 -76.28
C LYS A 551 -12.48 -17.25 -76.72
N ASN A 552 -13.03 -16.29 -77.47
CA ASN A 552 -12.33 -15.11 -77.93
C ASN A 552 -12.67 -13.83 -77.13
N SER A 553 -13.49 -13.93 -76.09
CA SER A 553 -13.85 -12.78 -75.24
C SER A 553 -12.72 -12.39 -74.28
N ASP A 554 -12.27 -11.13 -74.36
CA ASP A 554 -11.32 -10.54 -73.40
C ASP A 554 -11.93 -10.26 -71.99
N LYS A 555 -13.20 -10.60 -71.75
CA LYS A 555 -13.82 -10.49 -70.42
C LYS A 555 -13.20 -11.51 -69.46
N ALA A 556 -12.60 -11.02 -68.38
CA ALA A 556 -12.12 -11.87 -67.30
C ALA A 556 -13.28 -12.56 -66.56
N ILE A 557 -13.17 -13.87 -66.33
CA ILE A 557 -14.20 -14.70 -65.71
C ILE A 557 -13.84 -15.00 -64.26
N THR A 558 -14.82 -14.91 -63.36
CA THR A 558 -14.63 -15.01 -61.91
C THR A 558 -15.40 -16.16 -61.28
N PHE A 559 -14.74 -16.89 -60.39
CA PHE A 559 -15.31 -17.93 -59.55
C PHE A 559 -15.09 -17.58 -58.08
N LYS A 560 -16.10 -17.79 -57.23
CA LYS A 560 -16.09 -17.38 -55.82
C LYS A 560 -16.36 -18.58 -54.92
N SER A 561 -15.38 -19.03 -54.14
CA SER A 561 -15.58 -20.02 -53.08
C SER A 561 -15.98 -19.35 -51.76
N ASN A 562 -16.83 -20.00 -50.97
CA ASN A 562 -17.29 -19.51 -49.66
C ASN A 562 -16.27 -19.68 -48.51
N ALA A 563 -15.16 -20.40 -48.72
CA ALA A 563 -14.08 -20.53 -47.75
C ALA A 563 -13.44 -19.17 -47.38
N ALA A 564 -12.85 -19.11 -46.18
CA ALA A 564 -12.05 -17.97 -45.76
C ALA A 564 -10.74 -17.88 -46.56
N PHE A 565 -10.32 -16.68 -46.94
CA PHE A 565 -9.11 -16.48 -47.73
C PHE A 565 -7.81 -16.97 -47.07
N SER A 566 -7.78 -17.10 -45.74
CA SER A 566 -6.68 -17.70 -44.98
C SER A 566 -6.50 -19.20 -45.23
N ASP A 567 -7.55 -19.89 -45.68
CA ASP A 567 -7.55 -21.34 -45.92
C ASP A 567 -7.17 -21.70 -47.36
N PHE A 568 -7.00 -20.71 -48.25
CA PHE A 568 -6.72 -20.93 -49.67
C PHE A 568 -5.38 -21.61 -49.92
N VAL A 569 -5.40 -22.71 -50.68
CA VAL A 569 -4.20 -23.48 -51.07
C VAL A 569 -3.85 -23.23 -52.54
N LYS A 570 -4.76 -23.53 -53.48
CA LYS A 570 -4.49 -23.48 -54.93
C LYS A 570 -5.76 -23.43 -55.79
N VAL A 571 -5.55 -23.28 -57.09
CA VAL A 571 -6.60 -23.43 -58.12
C VAL A 571 -6.17 -24.51 -59.11
N GLU A 572 -7.13 -25.34 -59.50
CA GLU A 572 -6.99 -26.40 -60.50
C GLU A 572 -8.03 -26.20 -61.60
N LEU A 573 -7.70 -26.60 -62.82
CA LEU A 573 -8.60 -26.60 -63.99
C LEU A 573 -8.44 -27.95 -64.69
N ASP A 574 -9.55 -28.68 -64.84
CA ASP A 574 -9.60 -30.03 -65.42
C ASP A 574 -8.61 -31.01 -64.77
N GLY A 575 -8.40 -30.87 -63.45
CA GLY A 575 -7.45 -31.65 -62.65
C GLY A 575 -5.99 -31.20 -62.78
N ARG A 576 -5.68 -30.12 -63.50
CA ARG A 576 -4.35 -29.51 -63.60
C ARG A 576 -4.23 -28.27 -62.72
N GLU A 577 -3.24 -28.25 -61.85
CA GLU A 577 -2.88 -27.06 -61.05
C GLU A 577 -2.43 -25.88 -61.93
N LEU A 578 -2.98 -24.69 -61.64
CA LEU A 578 -2.71 -23.44 -62.35
C LEU A 578 -1.65 -22.59 -61.64
N VAL A 579 -0.88 -21.82 -62.42
CA VAL A 579 0.13 -20.90 -61.86
C VAL A 579 -0.50 -19.56 -61.48
N LYS A 580 -0.48 -19.24 -60.19
CA LYS A 580 -0.96 -17.94 -59.68
C LYS A 580 -0.20 -16.77 -60.33
N ASP A 581 -0.92 -15.67 -60.55
CA ASP A 581 -0.48 -14.41 -61.14
C ASP A 581 0.02 -14.52 -62.61
N LYS A 582 -0.15 -15.70 -63.22
CA LYS A 582 0.03 -15.97 -64.65
C LYS A 582 -1.27 -16.50 -65.29
N ASP A 583 -1.79 -17.60 -64.75
CA ASP A 583 -2.95 -18.32 -65.27
C ASP A 583 -4.26 -17.85 -64.60
N TYR A 584 -4.18 -17.36 -63.36
CA TYR A 584 -5.28 -16.72 -62.62
C TYR A 584 -4.76 -15.70 -61.61
N THR A 585 -5.62 -14.79 -61.15
CA THR A 585 -5.38 -13.95 -59.95
C THR A 585 -6.42 -14.26 -58.87
N VAL A 586 -6.11 -13.97 -57.61
CA VAL A 586 -7.02 -14.24 -56.48
C VAL A 586 -7.04 -13.07 -55.49
N LYS A 587 -8.22 -12.75 -54.91
CA LYS A 587 -8.43 -11.59 -54.03
C LYS A 587 -9.07 -11.97 -52.70
N ALA A 588 -8.76 -11.18 -51.67
CA ALA A 588 -9.21 -11.38 -50.30
C ALA A 588 -10.71 -11.07 -50.09
N GLY A 589 -11.31 -11.80 -49.14
CA GLY A 589 -12.75 -11.85 -48.88
C GLY A 589 -13.18 -13.31 -48.75
N SER A 590 -14.33 -13.66 -49.34
CA SER A 590 -14.50 -15.01 -49.93
C SER A 590 -13.41 -15.21 -51.00
N ILE A 591 -12.93 -16.44 -51.24
CA ILE A 591 -11.87 -16.68 -52.23
C ILE A 591 -12.41 -16.42 -53.65
N ILE A 592 -12.10 -15.25 -54.21
CA ILE A 592 -12.47 -14.86 -55.58
C ILE A 592 -11.28 -15.09 -56.50
N VAL A 593 -11.40 -16.11 -57.35
CA VAL A 593 -10.44 -16.47 -58.41
C VAL A 593 -10.89 -15.84 -59.71
N THR A 594 -9.96 -15.24 -60.45
CA THR A 594 -10.19 -14.65 -61.77
C THR A 594 -9.25 -15.30 -62.77
N LEU A 595 -9.78 -16.06 -63.74
CA LEU A 595 -8.95 -16.70 -64.78
C LEU A 595 -8.42 -15.64 -65.77
N ASN A 596 -7.19 -15.82 -66.25
CA ASN A 596 -6.62 -14.99 -67.29
C ASN A 596 -7.29 -15.30 -68.65
N PRO A 597 -7.80 -14.32 -69.41
CA PRO A 597 -8.34 -14.54 -70.76
C PRO A 597 -7.40 -15.29 -71.71
N ASP A 598 -6.09 -15.15 -71.57
CA ASP A 598 -5.12 -15.89 -72.41
C ASP A 598 -5.03 -17.39 -72.06
N LEU A 599 -5.42 -17.81 -70.86
CA LEU A 599 -5.64 -19.22 -70.54
C LEU A 599 -6.91 -19.72 -71.26
N ILE A 600 -8.00 -18.94 -71.19
CA ILE A 600 -9.32 -19.28 -71.74
C ILE A 600 -9.24 -19.50 -73.27
N LYS A 601 -8.54 -18.61 -74.00
CA LYS A 601 -8.32 -18.71 -75.45
C LYS A 601 -7.64 -20.02 -75.88
N ASN A 602 -6.87 -20.65 -74.98
CA ASN A 602 -6.17 -21.91 -75.23
C ASN A 602 -6.97 -23.17 -74.81
N LEU A 603 -8.16 -23.03 -74.23
CA LEU A 603 -9.02 -24.17 -73.89
C LEU A 603 -9.71 -24.76 -75.13
N SER A 604 -10.14 -26.02 -75.02
CA SER A 604 -11.07 -26.64 -75.97
C SER A 604 -12.43 -25.94 -75.95
N THR A 605 -13.25 -26.15 -76.98
CA THR A 605 -14.69 -25.94 -76.86
C THR A 605 -15.30 -27.14 -76.15
N GLY A 606 -16.18 -26.89 -75.17
CA GLY A 606 -16.75 -27.95 -74.32
C GLY A 606 -16.98 -27.53 -72.88
N GLU A 607 -17.28 -28.50 -72.03
CA GLU A 607 -17.43 -28.34 -70.59
C GLU A 607 -16.07 -28.51 -69.88
N HIS A 608 -15.82 -27.66 -68.89
CA HIS A 608 -14.58 -27.56 -68.12
C HIS A 608 -14.90 -27.43 -66.63
N VAL A 609 -13.99 -27.88 -65.75
CA VAL A 609 -14.19 -27.88 -64.29
C VAL A 609 -13.05 -27.16 -63.59
N ILE A 610 -13.37 -26.08 -62.86
CA ILE A 610 -12.42 -25.38 -61.98
C ILE A 610 -12.60 -25.86 -60.53
N GLY A 611 -11.49 -26.13 -59.85
CA GLY A 611 -11.43 -26.42 -58.42
C GLY A 611 -10.68 -25.30 -57.68
N ILE A 612 -11.25 -24.78 -56.60
CA ILE A 612 -10.61 -23.87 -55.66
C ILE A 612 -10.32 -24.65 -54.37
N ALA A 613 -9.08 -25.04 -54.18
CA ALA A 613 -8.66 -25.87 -53.06
C ALA A 613 -8.38 -25.03 -51.81
N SER A 614 -8.96 -25.43 -50.68
CA SER A 614 -8.71 -24.87 -49.35
C SER A 614 -8.28 -25.96 -48.36
N SER A 615 -7.80 -25.57 -47.18
CA SER A 615 -7.36 -26.49 -46.11
C SER A 615 -8.43 -27.50 -45.68
N SER A 616 -9.72 -27.14 -45.73
CA SER A 616 -10.86 -28.03 -45.45
C SER A 616 -11.45 -28.76 -46.67
N GLY A 617 -10.83 -28.63 -47.85
CA GLY A 617 -11.26 -29.30 -49.08
C GLY A 617 -11.43 -28.36 -50.28
N THR A 618 -11.84 -28.93 -51.42
CA THR A 618 -11.93 -28.22 -52.70
C THR A 618 -13.36 -27.88 -53.07
N ALA A 619 -13.61 -26.59 -53.33
CA ALA A 619 -14.84 -26.09 -53.91
C ALA A 619 -14.75 -26.16 -55.45
N SER A 620 -15.63 -26.91 -56.11
CA SER A 620 -15.60 -27.08 -57.58
C SER A 620 -16.79 -26.41 -58.28
N ALA A 621 -16.57 -25.96 -59.52
CA ALA A 621 -17.59 -25.41 -60.41
C ALA A 621 -17.36 -25.83 -61.85
N HIS A 622 -18.44 -25.98 -62.59
CA HIS A 622 -18.45 -26.30 -64.01
C HIS A 622 -18.59 -25.01 -64.83
N PHE A 623 -18.06 -24.98 -66.06
CA PHE A 623 -18.32 -23.92 -67.03
C PHE A 623 -18.21 -24.43 -68.47
N THR A 624 -18.71 -23.69 -69.45
CA THR A 624 -18.69 -24.10 -70.86
C THR A 624 -17.97 -23.07 -71.73
N VAL A 625 -16.96 -23.50 -72.49
CA VAL A 625 -16.28 -22.67 -73.49
C VAL A 625 -16.90 -22.92 -74.86
N LYS A 626 -17.32 -21.85 -75.55
CA LYS A 626 -17.87 -21.86 -76.92
C LYS A 626 -17.05 -20.98 -77.85
N GLU A 627 -17.13 -21.24 -79.15
CA GLU A 627 -16.62 -20.30 -80.17
C GLU A 627 -17.53 -19.07 -80.30
N PRO A 628 -17.00 -17.90 -80.72
CA PRO A 628 -17.79 -16.69 -80.94
C PRO A 628 -18.71 -16.83 -82.15
N GLU A 629 -20.02 -16.74 -81.92
CA GLU A 629 -21.00 -16.66 -82.99
C GLU A 629 -20.89 -15.29 -83.68
N THR A 630 -20.49 -15.29 -84.96
CA THR A 630 -20.39 -14.08 -85.79
C THR A 630 -21.56 -14.06 -86.77
N GLU A 631 -22.62 -13.32 -86.45
CA GLU A 631 -23.77 -13.16 -87.35
C GLU A 631 -23.36 -12.43 -88.63
N PRO A 632 -23.90 -12.89 -89.77
CA PRO A 632 -24.78 -12.01 -90.53
C PRO A 632 -26.16 -12.62 -90.80
N GLU A 633 -27.15 -11.74 -90.99
CA GLU A 633 -28.57 -12.06 -91.20
C GLU A 633 -28.84 -12.90 -92.46
N THR A 634 -29.81 -13.83 -92.42
CA THR A 634 -31.04 -13.74 -93.25
C THR A 634 -32.15 -14.73 -92.85
N GLU A 635 -33.39 -14.23 -92.92
CA GLU A 635 -34.69 -14.91 -92.72
C GLU A 635 -35.10 -15.81 -93.94
N PRO A 636 -36.30 -16.45 -94.06
CA PRO A 636 -37.50 -16.39 -93.18
C PRO A 636 -38.27 -17.72 -92.88
N GLU A 637 -39.22 -17.61 -91.94
CA GLU A 637 -40.53 -18.33 -91.79
C GLU A 637 -40.59 -19.88 -91.84
N THR A 638 -41.44 -20.59 -91.07
CA THR A 638 -42.88 -20.36 -90.80
C THR A 638 -43.38 -20.87 -89.43
N LYS A 639 -44.49 -20.26 -88.96
CA LYS A 639 -45.43 -20.68 -87.88
C LYS A 639 -46.14 -22.03 -88.20
N PRO A 640 -46.79 -22.77 -87.26
CA PRO A 640 -47.86 -22.33 -86.32
C PRO A 640 -47.48 -22.47 -84.82
N GLU A 641 -48.02 -21.73 -83.83
CA GLU A 641 -49.42 -21.66 -83.29
C GLU A 641 -49.87 -22.94 -82.54
N THR A 642 -50.48 -22.91 -81.33
CA THR A 642 -50.92 -21.79 -80.47
C THR A 642 -51.14 -22.24 -79.00
N LYS A 643 -51.00 -21.31 -78.03
CA LYS A 643 -51.79 -21.04 -76.78
C LYS A 643 -52.37 -22.21 -75.90
N PRO A 644 -52.81 -21.96 -74.64
CA PRO A 644 -52.94 -20.68 -73.92
C PRO A 644 -52.23 -20.58 -72.55
N GLU A 645 -52.46 -19.44 -71.90
CA GLU A 645 -52.24 -19.10 -70.48
C GLU A 645 -52.68 -20.23 -69.51
N THR A 646 -52.09 -20.34 -68.30
CA THR A 646 -52.53 -19.53 -67.15
C THR A 646 -51.47 -19.14 -66.11
N GLU A 647 -51.40 -17.81 -65.87
CA GLU A 647 -51.28 -17.16 -64.54
C GLU A 647 -52.53 -17.50 -63.66
N PRO A 648 -52.64 -17.17 -62.35
CA PRO A 648 -51.78 -16.29 -61.54
C PRO A 648 -51.59 -16.73 -60.05
N GLU A 649 -51.06 -15.81 -59.23
CA GLU A 649 -51.46 -15.56 -57.82
C GLU A 649 -51.24 -16.68 -56.74
N THR A 650 -51.35 -16.42 -55.43
CA THR A 650 -51.50 -15.15 -54.68
C THR A 650 -50.61 -15.19 -53.43
N LYS A 651 -50.22 -14.01 -52.92
CA LYS A 651 -50.02 -13.78 -51.48
C LYS A 651 -51.31 -13.14 -50.95
N PRO A 652 -51.90 -13.63 -49.85
CA PRO A 652 -52.09 -12.71 -48.73
C PRO A 652 -51.95 -13.37 -47.34
N GLU A 653 -51.61 -12.54 -46.34
CA GLU A 653 -52.14 -12.57 -44.96
C GLU A 653 -51.91 -13.83 -44.06
N THR A 654 -51.94 -13.76 -42.72
CA THR A 654 -52.11 -12.62 -41.79
C THR A 654 -51.22 -12.77 -40.54
N LYS A 655 -50.78 -11.64 -39.98
CA LYS A 655 -50.50 -11.44 -38.54
C LYS A 655 -51.76 -10.77 -37.97
N PRO A 656 -52.37 -11.19 -36.84
CA PRO A 656 -51.83 -11.05 -35.47
C PRO A 656 -52.12 -12.31 -34.60
N GLU A 657 -52.05 -12.41 -33.26
CA GLU A 657 -51.98 -11.50 -32.09
C GLU A 657 -50.88 -11.99 -31.10
N THR A 658 -50.18 -11.20 -30.27
CA THR A 658 -50.51 -10.11 -29.30
C THR A 658 -50.85 -10.63 -27.89
N GLU A 659 -49.98 -10.31 -26.91
CA GLU A 659 -50.25 -10.30 -25.44
C GLU A 659 -50.60 -11.65 -24.76
N ALA A 660 -50.56 -11.82 -23.42
CA ALA A 660 -49.75 -11.23 -22.33
C ALA A 660 -49.98 -12.03 -21.02
N VAL A 661 -49.05 -11.96 -20.04
CA VAL A 661 -49.28 -12.09 -18.57
C VAL A 661 -49.85 -13.46 -18.08
N THR A 662 -49.35 -14.14 -17.04
CA THR A 662 -49.44 -13.77 -15.60
C THR A 662 -48.57 -14.68 -14.73
N GLU A 663 -48.23 -14.19 -13.54
CA GLU A 663 -47.84 -14.95 -12.32
C GLU A 663 -49.00 -15.83 -11.80
N PRO A 664 -48.79 -16.77 -10.85
CA PRO A 664 -48.99 -16.41 -9.43
C PRO A 664 -48.13 -17.18 -8.39
N GLU A 665 -48.25 -16.73 -7.13
CA GLU A 665 -47.58 -17.25 -5.91
C GLU A 665 -48.42 -18.33 -5.15
N THR A 666 -48.11 -18.53 -3.85
CA THR A 666 -48.91 -19.15 -2.74
C THR A 666 -49.03 -20.69 -2.65
N GLU A 667 -49.09 -21.33 -1.45
CA GLU A 667 -48.54 -21.01 -0.11
C GLU A 667 -48.63 -22.23 0.88
N THR A 668 -48.05 -22.07 2.08
CA THR A 668 -48.23 -22.70 3.44
C THR A 668 -48.98 -24.05 3.70
N VAL A 669 -48.74 -24.74 4.83
CA VAL A 669 -49.51 -24.73 6.12
C VAL A 669 -48.74 -25.64 7.13
N THR A 670 -48.13 -25.15 8.23
CA THR A 670 -48.63 -24.96 9.64
C THR A 670 -49.16 -26.22 10.36
N GLU A 671 -49.24 -26.33 11.70
CA GLU A 671 -48.91 -25.44 12.85
C GLU A 671 -47.99 -26.25 13.85
N SER A 672 -47.80 -26.03 15.17
CA SER A 672 -48.44 -25.18 16.17
C SER A 672 -47.48 -24.58 17.22
N SER A 673 -48.00 -23.80 18.19
CA SER A 673 -47.29 -22.73 18.88
C SER A 673 -47.70 -22.50 20.37
N ARG A 674 -46.83 -21.88 21.19
CA ARG A 674 -47.25 -21.19 22.44
C ARG A 674 -46.34 -20.04 22.89
N LYS A 675 -46.97 -19.02 23.50
CA LYS A 675 -46.43 -17.87 24.25
C LYS A 675 -46.44 -18.20 25.78
N THR A 676 -46.04 -17.36 26.76
CA THR A 676 -46.32 -15.90 26.94
C THR A 676 -45.45 -15.21 28.01
N GLU A 677 -45.17 -13.92 27.77
CA GLU A 677 -45.21 -12.75 28.70
C GLU A 677 -44.51 -12.74 30.08
N SER A 678 -44.44 -11.52 30.66
CA SER A 678 -43.63 -11.13 31.81
C SER A 678 -44.40 -10.20 32.75
N GLU A 679 -44.26 -10.35 34.06
CA GLU A 679 -44.65 -9.33 35.04
C GLU A 679 -43.86 -9.48 36.36
N THR A 680 -43.93 -8.48 37.24
CA THR A 680 -43.11 -8.34 38.47
C THR A 680 -43.98 -8.20 39.73
N GLU A 681 -43.60 -8.81 40.85
CA GLU A 681 -43.69 -8.20 42.19
C GLU A 681 -42.96 -9.03 43.29
N ASP A 682 -42.83 -8.44 44.48
CA ASP A 682 -42.09 -8.96 45.65
C ASP A 682 -42.77 -10.12 46.41
N ILE A 683 -42.03 -10.78 47.33
CA ILE A 683 -42.31 -10.82 48.80
C ILE A 683 -41.41 -11.80 49.59
N LYS A 684 -40.77 -11.24 50.64
CA LYS A 684 -40.28 -11.78 51.94
C LYS A 684 -39.68 -13.20 52.15
N GLU A 685 -38.50 -13.16 52.80
CA GLU A 685 -38.12 -13.84 54.06
C GLU A 685 -38.44 -15.34 54.32
N THR A 686 -37.39 -16.15 54.50
CA THR A 686 -37.03 -16.90 55.74
C THR A 686 -35.83 -17.82 55.44
N GLU A 687 -34.99 -18.28 56.37
CA GLU A 687 -34.32 -17.72 57.58
C GLU A 687 -33.25 -18.78 57.99
N SER A 688 -32.22 -18.43 58.78
CA SER A 688 -31.24 -19.36 59.43
C SER A 688 -30.26 -20.09 58.47
N SER A 689 -28.96 -20.26 58.75
CA SER A 689 -28.00 -19.71 59.74
C SER A 689 -26.57 -19.88 59.14
N LYS A 690 -25.44 -19.40 59.67
CA LYS A 690 -25.05 -19.16 61.07
C LYS A 690 -23.80 -18.23 61.19
N GLU A 691 -23.52 -17.80 62.42
CA GLU A 691 -22.35 -17.07 62.95
C GLU A 691 -21.03 -17.28 62.18
N THR A 692 -20.29 -16.26 61.73
CA THR A 692 -19.56 -15.18 62.44
C THR A 692 -18.48 -15.63 63.43
N GLU A 693 -17.22 -15.30 63.14
CA GLU A 693 -16.32 -14.78 64.18
C GLU A 693 -15.31 -13.79 63.57
N SER A 694 -14.92 -12.77 64.34
CA SER A 694 -14.02 -11.70 63.90
C SER A 694 -13.14 -11.25 65.05
N ILE A 695 -11.82 -11.16 64.85
CA ILE A 695 -10.86 -10.73 65.88
C ILE A 695 -10.06 -9.53 65.36
N LYS A 696 -9.80 -8.57 66.26
CA LYS A 696 -9.15 -7.29 65.98
C LYS A 696 -7.66 -7.27 66.30
N GLU A 697 -7.03 -6.19 65.88
CA GLU A 697 -5.70 -5.69 66.23
C GLU A 697 -5.41 -5.71 67.75
N SER A 698 -4.13 -5.78 68.13
CA SER A 698 -3.55 -4.92 69.18
C SER A 698 -2.01 -4.90 69.08
N ASP A 699 -1.41 -3.77 69.42
CA ASP A 699 0.05 -3.55 69.42
C ASP A 699 0.76 -4.21 70.61
N SER A 700 2.09 -4.36 70.52
CA SER A 700 3.00 -3.72 71.49
C SER A 700 4.49 -3.80 71.11
N GLU A 701 5.17 -2.68 71.35
CA GLU A 701 6.49 -2.50 71.98
C GLU A 701 7.49 -3.69 72.08
N SER A 702 8.81 -3.56 72.09
CA SER A 702 9.81 -2.47 71.98
C SER A 702 11.08 -3.03 72.63
N SER A 703 12.28 -2.76 72.12
CA SER A 703 13.47 -2.45 72.94
C SER A 703 14.70 -2.12 72.08
N LYS A 704 15.68 -1.43 72.66
CA LYS A 704 16.72 -0.67 71.94
C LYS A 704 18.00 -0.56 72.77
N ALA A 705 19.14 -1.01 72.23
CA ALA A 705 20.47 -0.90 72.86
C ALA A 705 21.62 -1.22 71.87
N THR A 706 22.85 -0.68 71.93
CA THR A 706 23.32 0.71 72.20
C THR A 706 24.80 0.85 71.76
N LYS A 707 25.23 2.02 71.22
CA LYS A 707 26.63 2.57 71.28
C LYS A 707 27.80 1.78 70.64
N THR A 708 28.98 2.34 70.30
CA THR A 708 29.43 3.65 69.74
C THR A 708 30.86 3.50 69.17
N GLU A 709 31.26 4.43 68.28
CA GLU A 709 32.63 4.98 68.08
C GLU A 709 33.79 4.18 67.39
N MET A 710 34.37 4.88 66.39
CA MET A 710 35.81 5.11 66.09
C MET A 710 36.58 4.34 64.98
N GLU A 711 37.12 5.15 64.04
CA GLU A 711 38.35 5.04 63.18
C GLU A 711 38.76 3.70 62.52
N SER A 712 39.06 3.61 61.21
CA SER A 712 40.05 4.45 60.48
C SER A 712 40.06 4.23 58.95
N THR A 713 40.60 5.21 58.19
CA THR A 713 41.22 5.20 56.82
C THR A 713 41.11 3.92 55.93
N LYS A 714 40.82 3.95 54.61
CA LYS A 714 41.42 4.77 53.52
C LYS A 714 40.78 4.43 52.14
N GLU A 715 40.75 5.39 51.21
CA GLU A 715 40.76 5.30 49.73
C GLU A 715 40.28 4.03 48.97
N SER A 716 39.21 4.20 48.16
CA SER A 716 39.22 3.88 46.72
C SER A 716 38.08 4.60 46.00
N GLU A 717 38.33 5.15 44.81
CA GLU A 717 37.38 5.98 44.04
C GLU A 717 36.60 5.14 43.01
N THR A 718 35.27 5.24 42.99
CA THR A 718 34.42 4.97 41.81
C THR A 718 33.16 5.82 41.88
N GLU A 719 33.15 6.97 41.22
CA GLU A 719 31.93 7.77 41.05
C GLU A 719 31.12 7.27 39.85
N THR A 720 29.87 6.89 40.11
CA THR A 720 28.86 6.63 39.06
C THR A 720 27.67 7.55 39.30
N GLU A 721 27.68 8.73 38.68
CA GLU A 721 26.57 9.69 38.76
C GLU A 721 25.33 9.15 38.02
N THR A 722 24.39 8.58 38.77
CA THR A 722 23.04 8.30 38.26
C THR A 722 22.23 9.60 38.22
N ILE A 723 22.06 10.20 37.04
CA ILE A 723 21.17 11.34 36.84
C ILE A 723 19.71 10.87 37.02
N SER A 724 19.13 11.17 38.18
CA SER A 724 17.72 10.92 38.48
C SER A 724 16.89 12.21 38.33
N GLN A 725 16.18 12.34 37.20
CA GLN A 725 15.07 13.29 37.13
C GLN A 725 13.87 12.71 37.88
N ILE A 726 13.48 13.39 38.95
CA ILE A 726 12.33 13.04 39.79
C ILE A 726 11.27 14.13 39.60
N GLU A 727 10.14 13.79 39.00
CA GLU A 727 8.96 14.64 38.92
C GLU A 727 7.79 13.95 39.64
N SER A 728 7.02 14.70 40.42
CA SER A 728 6.07 14.17 41.41
C SER A 728 4.62 14.14 40.92
N GLU A 729 3.91 13.05 41.21
CA GLU A 729 2.52 12.81 40.80
C GLU A 729 1.52 13.86 41.33
N THR A 730 0.53 14.25 40.52
CA THR A 730 -0.87 14.38 40.98
C THR A 730 -1.84 14.09 39.82
N THR A 731 -2.79 13.19 40.03
CA THR A 731 -3.59 12.59 38.94
C THR A 731 -4.91 13.34 38.66
N SER A 732 -5.28 13.45 37.38
CA SER A 732 -6.67 13.69 36.95
C SER A 732 -7.00 12.82 35.74
N GLN A 733 -7.96 11.90 35.85
CA GLN A 733 -8.46 11.09 34.72
C GLN A 733 -9.36 11.93 33.80
N TYR A 734 -9.33 11.67 32.49
CA TYR A 734 -10.52 11.61 31.64
C TYR A 734 -10.25 10.71 30.43
N THR A 735 -11.24 9.92 30.04
CA THR A 735 -11.24 9.08 28.83
C THR A 735 -12.08 9.75 27.73
N PHE A 736 -11.81 9.39 26.48
CA PHE A 736 -12.75 9.57 25.38
C PHE A 736 -13.05 8.19 24.80
N ASP A 737 -14.32 7.88 24.56
CA ASP A 737 -14.71 6.61 23.97
C ASP A 737 -14.42 6.61 22.46
N GLU A 738 -13.56 5.70 22.01
CA GLU A 738 -13.43 5.33 20.60
C GLU A 738 -14.04 3.93 20.40
N ASN A 739 -15.25 3.88 19.83
CA ASN A 739 -15.96 2.63 19.59
C ASN A 739 -16.60 2.65 18.19
N GLU A 740 -16.35 1.58 17.42
CA GLU A 740 -16.78 1.39 16.02
C GLU A 740 -16.20 2.38 14.97
N THR A 741 -16.05 2.08 13.68
CA THR A 741 -16.46 0.91 12.86
C THR A 741 -15.31 0.41 11.97
N ASN A 742 -15.22 -0.90 11.72
CA ASN A 742 -14.32 -1.50 10.73
C ASN A 742 -15.10 -1.84 9.44
N ALA A 743 -15.01 -1.02 8.39
CA ALA A 743 -15.52 -1.38 7.06
C ALA A 743 -14.94 -0.56 5.89
N SER A 744 -13.87 -1.05 5.25
CA SER A 744 -13.71 -0.91 3.79
C SER A 744 -12.85 -2.03 3.22
N SER A 745 -13.31 -2.67 2.14
CA SER A 745 -12.62 -3.79 1.50
C SER A 745 -11.79 -3.33 0.31
N ILE A 746 -10.52 -3.76 0.25
CA ILE A 746 -9.60 -3.40 -0.84
C ILE A 746 -10.00 -4.21 -2.09
N ASN A 747 -10.43 -3.50 -3.13
CA ASN A 747 -10.89 -4.11 -4.37
C ASN A 747 -9.81 -4.00 -5.47
N THR A 748 -9.00 -5.05 -5.64
CA THR A 748 -7.87 -5.11 -6.58
C THR A 748 -8.31 -5.44 -8.01
N GLY A 749 -8.84 -4.43 -8.71
CA GLY A 749 -9.32 -4.54 -10.10
C GLY A 749 -8.49 -3.77 -11.14
N ASP A 750 -7.96 -4.50 -12.12
CA ASP A 750 -7.48 -4.09 -13.45
C ASP A 750 -6.84 -2.69 -13.68
N ARG A 751 -5.50 -2.65 -13.79
CA ARG A 751 -4.71 -1.43 -14.10
C ARG A 751 -4.20 -1.33 -15.56
N ASN A 752 -4.61 -2.21 -16.48
CA ASN A 752 -3.96 -2.31 -17.79
C ASN A 752 -4.60 -1.52 -18.95
N HIS A 753 -5.88 -1.15 -18.89
CA HIS A 753 -6.55 -0.48 -20.04
C HIS A 753 -6.14 0.99 -20.27
N GLY A 754 -5.70 1.72 -19.23
CA GLY A 754 -5.38 3.15 -19.36
C GLY A 754 -4.14 3.48 -20.21
N LYS A 755 -3.11 2.61 -20.18
CA LYS A 755 -1.82 2.88 -20.85
C LYS A 755 -1.92 2.81 -22.38
N LEU A 756 -2.81 1.98 -22.92
CA LEU A 756 -2.95 1.78 -24.36
C LEU A 756 -3.52 3.04 -25.06
N TRP A 757 -4.51 3.69 -24.46
CA TRP A 757 -5.12 4.90 -25.00
C TRP A 757 -4.17 6.11 -25.02
N LEU A 758 -3.29 6.23 -24.03
CA LEU A 758 -2.29 7.29 -23.97
C LEU A 758 -1.32 7.21 -25.17
N VAL A 759 -0.85 6.01 -25.52
CA VAL A 759 0.05 5.78 -26.65
C VAL A 759 -0.62 6.10 -27.98
N ILE A 760 -1.89 5.71 -28.15
CA ILE A 760 -2.69 6.02 -29.34
C ILE A 760 -2.86 7.54 -29.52
N ALA A 761 -3.13 8.27 -28.43
CA ALA A 761 -3.26 9.73 -28.45
C ALA A 761 -1.96 10.44 -28.87
N ILE A 762 -0.80 9.99 -28.36
CA ILE A 762 0.52 10.54 -28.72
C ILE A 762 0.83 10.32 -30.21
N ILE A 763 0.56 9.13 -30.74
CA ILE A 763 0.77 8.81 -32.16
C ILE A 763 -0.13 9.68 -33.07
N ALA A 764 -1.40 9.87 -32.68
CA ALA A 764 -2.31 10.74 -33.41
C ALA A 764 -1.83 12.21 -33.42
N LEU A 765 -1.33 12.71 -32.29
CA LEU A 765 -0.82 14.08 -32.18
C LEU A 765 0.41 14.31 -33.08
N ALA A 766 1.34 13.35 -33.14
CA ALA A 766 2.50 13.39 -34.02
C ALA A 766 2.11 13.41 -35.50
N GLY A 767 1.10 12.62 -35.90
CA GLY A 767 0.55 12.62 -37.25
C GLY A 767 -0.03 13.98 -37.67
N CYS A 768 -0.79 14.62 -36.78
CA CYS A 768 -1.33 15.97 -37.00
C CYS A 768 -0.24 17.03 -37.20
N ILE A 769 0.85 16.97 -36.42
CA ILE A 769 1.98 17.90 -36.55
C ILE A 769 2.70 17.69 -37.90
N ALA A 770 2.96 16.44 -38.30
CA ALA A 770 3.57 16.13 -39.59
C ALA A 770 2.72 16.61 -40.77
N ALA A 771 1.40 16.42 -40.72
CA ALA A 771 0.46 16.92 -41.73
C ALA A 771 0.45 18.45 -41.83
N ALA A 772 0.48 19.15 -40.69
CA ALA A 772 0.56 20.62 -40.65
C ALA A 772 1.85 21.15 -41.29
N VAL A 773 3.00 20.53 -40.99
CA VAL A 773 4.30 20.90 -41.61
C VAL A 773 4.26 20.67 -43.12
N MET A 774 3.76 19.50 -43.57
CA MET A 774 3.62 19.18 -45.00
C MET A 774 2.73 20.19 -45.75
N TYR A 775 1.63 20.64 -45.14
CA TYR A 775 0.73 21.65 -45.71
C TYR A 775 1.35 23.06 -45.78
N VAL A 776 2.16 23.44 -44.78
CA VAL A 776 2.92 24.71 -44.80
C VAL A 776 4.03 24.71 -45.84
N VAL A 777 4.67 23.54 -46.09
CA VAL A 777 5.68 23.38 -47.13
C VAL A 777 5.08 23.37 -48.53
N SER A 778 3.93 22.71 -48.75
CA SER A 778 3.29 22.65 -50.08
C SER A 778 2.77 24.01 -50.57
N LYS A 779 2.39 24.92 -49.67
CA LYS A 779 2.03 26.32 -49.98
C LYS A 779 3.22 27.29 -50.10
N ARG A 780 4.43 26.78 -50.35
CA ARG A 780 5.65 27.58 -50.63
C ARG A 780 6.34 27.21 -51.95
N LYS A 781 5.56 26.74 -52.94
CA LYS A 781 5.91 26.78 -54.37
C LYS A 781 5.08 27.85 -55.06
#